data_AF-A0A2E8G790-F1
#
_entry.id   AF-A0A2E8G790-F1
#
_cell.length_a   1.000
_cell.length_b   1.000
_cell.length_c   1.000
_cell.angle_alpha   90.00
_cell.angle_beta   90.00
_cell.angle_gamma   90.00
#
_symmetry.space_group_name_H-M   'P 1'
#
loop_
_entity.id
_entity.type
_entity.pdbx_description
1 polymer ?
#
loop_
_entity_poly.entity_id
_entity_poly.type
_entity_poly.pdbx_seq_one_letter_code
_entity_poly.pdbx_strand_id
1 'polypeptide(L)'
;MTGRQGWIGVIALLLSVTSPLKAREIWTDGVPDAYFKHFVEFYKADPSAMGRWATGLTRISTEQLDYTLKALDTTQFTYLYPMEIKGYDLPRHNGIPTEELSLMAVRAGKLIPVPYQIDEFDKTGLIWIEGENDSKAEGDPRIFDDFDELVFMFRDGGWDRFDPAQHTLAEGQMLEEIRLDSPRNKPRYLYLVRNNSERSRADYVQVDLDEGWIQTTLMRMEFEPKDFTQIQSMAPRLGPHKDENVFDNIYVNISTGILNQNLRVDLDTRKNIKATPLAVKDGAVRASMLVKARVWYAYLPTFFSQKFQVDFYEQSVTIPSRFAIGSMKVLKFFLMFLREPRIHFAIDFQNLDGARLTFDSVYDNKQYGIVDGTMSDFETRMNATRLPGDWLHLDSNQGWEMFFSNHMPVVPNGLFDAFLDGVTMNMFYEDDANSTTKYEHDPGATPRLGFQSEGIPDTVIDLMGAIPKLDFQNMDSLGEAIVALAAAEQDGAFEKYDEVVNKKLAELKADGRIGTVDALADAFIADLDRMNFSGIPRDTFNQIVHQAIVDTTPAVDQIHHGKVLARMITLASDQGIDIRRLRYATMDNTLWFPAWVGEGGASDFQWQVSHAPTATPLGPVAVPASKPAHPPEAAPAATAPAATSPSGSSATAP
;
A
#
# COMPACT_ATOMS: atom_id res chain seq x y z
N MET A 1 37.67 -11.10 -58.59
CA MET A 1 36.96 -10.15 -57.73
C MET A 1 36.66 -10.88 -56.43
N THR A 2 37.30 -10.43 -55.37
CA THR A 2 37.85 -11.28 -54.31
C THR A 2 37.20 -10.97 -52.97
N GLY A 3 36.61 -11.98 -52.33
CA GLY A 3 36.57 -12.23 -50.88
C GLY A 3 35.93 -11.21 -49.92
N ARG A 4 35.69 -9.96 -50.31
CA ARG A 4 35.30 -8.87 -49.40
C ARG A 4 33.81 -8.54 -49.41
N GLN A 5 33.07 -8.92 -50.44
CA GLN A 5 31.62 -8.67 -50.53
C GLN A 5 30.75 -9.82 -49.95
N GLY A 6 31.26 -11.05 -49.92
CA GLY A 6 30.57 -12.18 -49.28
C GLY A 6 30.54 -12.09 -47.75
N TRP A 7 31.54 -11.47 -47.13
CA TRP A 7 31.61 -11.27 -45.68
C TRP A 7 30.71 -10.13 -45.17
N ILE A 8 30.49 -9.09 -45.97
CA ILE A 8 29.56 -8.00 -45.60
C ILE A 8 28.10 -8.49 -45.67
N GLY A 9 27.77 -9.37 -46.62
CA GLY A 9 26.45 -9.99 -46.69
C GLY A 9 26.15 -10.94 -45.53
N VAL A 10 27.14 -11.70 -45.05
CA VAL A 10 26.98 -12.61 -43.90
C VAL A 10 26.99 -11.87 -42.56
N ILE A 11 27.76 -10.77 -42.43
CA ILE A 11 27.70 -9.90 -41.25
C ILE A 11 26.38 -9.11 -41.21
N ALA A 12 25.86 -8.65 -42.35
CA ALA A 12 24.55 -8.02 -42.42
C ALA A 12 23.41 -9.02 -42.14
N LEU A 13 23.55 -10.28 -42.57
CA LEU A 13 22.59 -11.34 -42.22
C LEU A 13 22.67 -11.69 -40.73
N LEU A 14 23.86 -11.85 -40.15
CA LEU A 14 24.07 -12.15 -38.72
C LEU A 14 23.70 -10.98 -37.79
N LEU A 15 23.82 -9.73 -38.24
CA LEU A 15 23.27 -8.54 -37.55
C LEU A 15 21.75 -8.38 -37.74
N SER A 16 21.13 -9.16 -38.63
CA SER A 16 19.67 -9.22 -38.82
C SER A 16 19.01 -10.46 -38.22
N VAL A 17 19.78 -11.37 -37.58
CA VAL A 17 19.25 -12.50 -36.78
C VAL A 17 19.53 -12.32 -35.28
N THR A 18 19.75 -11.10 -34.81
CA THR A 18 19.11 -10.75 -33.54
C THR A 18 17.64 -10.59 -33.92
N SER A 19 16.76 -11.50 -33.48
CA SER A 19 15.34 -11.13 -33.38
C SER A 19 15.33 -9.71 -32.81
N PRO A 20 14.75 -8.72 -33.50
CA PRO A 20 14.74 -7.39 -32.95
C PRO A 20 13.99 -7.56 -31.64
N LEU A 21 14.72 -7.48 -30.53
CA LEU A 21 14.21 -6.98 -29.27
C LEU A 21 13.31 -5.83 -29.71
N LYS A 22 11.98 -6.03 -29.72
CA LYS A 22 11.06 -4.96 -30.12
C LYS A 22 11.47 -3.82 -29.20
N ALA A 23 12.08 -2.79 -29.79
CA ALA A 23 12.44 -1.61 -29.03
C ALA A 23 11.15 -1.12 -28.40
N ARG A 24 11.18 -0.81 -27.10
CA ARG A 24 10.05 -0.26 -26.36
C ARG A 24 9.26 0.67 -27.26
N GLU A 25 7.95 0.49 -27.34
CA GLU A 25 7.12 1.41 -28.10
C GLU A 25 7.20 2.79 -27.45
N ILE A 26 7.91 3.69 -28.13
CA ILE A 26 7.98 5.10 -27.72
C ILE A 26 6.75 5.77 -28.31
N TRP A 27 5.91 6.30 -27.44
CA TRP A 27 4.70 7.00 -27.86
C TRP A 27 5.13 8.35 -28.44
N THR A 28 5.16 8.49 -29.76
CA THR A 28 5.66 9.70 -30.43
C THR A 28 4.60 10.76 -30.65
N ASP A 29 3.32 10.38 -30.64
CA ASP A 29 2.20 11.28 -30.91
C ASP A 29 1.90 12.14 -29.67
N GLY A 30 2.62 13.25 -29.55
CA GLY A 30 2.43 14.26 -28.52
C GLY A 30 1.56 15.43 -28.97
N VAL A 31 1.24 16.31 -28.02
CA VAL A 31 0.60 17.60 -28.32
C VAL A 31 1.64 18.61 -28.85
N PRO A 32 1.26 19.66 -29.61
CA PRO A 32 2.23 20.64 -30.10
C PRO A 32 3.03 21.33 -28.97
N ASP A 33 4.33 21.55 -29.17
CA ASP A 33 5.27 22.08 -28.14
C ASP A 33 4.79 23.36 -27.44
N ALA A 34 4.19 24.30 -28.18
CA ALA A 34 3.69 25.54 -27.61
C ALA A 34 2.55 25.30 -26.61
N TYR A 35 1.67 24.34 -26.91
CA TYR A 35 0.60 23.92 -26.01
C TYR A 35 1.18 23.16 -24.83
N PHE A 36 2.11 22.23 -25.09
CA PHE A 36 2.76 21.45 -24.04
C PHE A 36 3.51 22.33 -23.03
N LYS A 37 4.24 23.35 -23.49
CA LYS A 37 4.93 24.29 -22.59
C LYS A 37 3.95 25.05 -21.69
N HIS A 38 2.80 25.45 -22.22
CA HIS A 38 1.76 26.09 -21.40
C HIS A 38 1.15 25.12 -20.40
N PHE A 39 0.88 23.89 -20.83
CA PHE A 39 0.44 22.80 -19.94
C PHE A 39 1.42 22.59 -18.79
N VAL A 40 2.73 22.52 -19.05
CA VAL A 40 3.74 22.31 -17.99
C VAL A 40 3.79 23.48 -17.00
N GLU A 41 3.71 24.73 -17.46
CA GLU A 41 3.69 25.89 -16.55
C GLU A 41 2.43 25.92 -15.69
N PHE A 42 1.27 25.59 -16.26
CA PHE A 42 0.03 25.38 -15.51
C PHE A 42 0.19 24.24 -14.50
N TYR A 43 0.82 23.14 -14.91
CA TYR A 43 0.97 21.94 -14.09
C TYR A 43 1.95 22.14 -12.92
N LYS A 44 3.01 22.92 -13.10
CA LYS A 44 3.89 23.35 -11.98
C LYS A 44 3.15 24.19 -10.95
N ALA A 45 2.22 25.03 -11.42
CA ALA A 45 1.40 25.86 -10.55
C ALA A 45 0.33 25.03 -9.82
N ASP A 46 -0.13 23.92 -10.41
CA ASP A 46 -1.17 23.06 -9.84
C ASP A 46 -1.06 21.60 -10.32
N PRO A 47 -0.22 20.77 -9.65
CA PRO A 47 -0.04 19.37 -10.03
C PRO A 47 -1.30 18.52 -9.82
N SER A 48 -2.23 18.98 -8.97
CA SER A 48 -3.50 18.31 -8.74
C SER A 48 -4.48 18.47 -9.88
N ALA A 49 -4.20 19.35 -10.85
CA ALA A 49 -5.05 19.52 -12.01
C ALA A 49 -5.24 18.23 -12.82
N MET A 50 -4.37 17.23 -12.67
CA MET A 50 -4.55 15.95 -13.36
C MET A 50 -5.76 15.14 -12.92
N GLY A 51 -6.04 15.05 -11.62
CA GLY A 51 -7.26 14.40 -11.15
C GLY A 51 -8.52 15.10 -11.69
N ARG A 52 -8.43 16.40 -11.98
CA ARG A 52 -9.54 17.19 -12.56
C ARG A 52 -9.63 17.12 -14.08
N TRP A 53 -8.50 16.90 -14.76
CA TRP A 53 -8.34 17.02 -16.22
C TRP A 53 -7.54 15.84 -16.79
N ALA A 54 -7.84 14.61 -16.35
CA ALA A 54 -7.11 13.40 -16.76
C ALA A 54 -7.03 13.23 -18.29
N THR A 55 -8.04 13.71 -19.03
CA THR A 55 -8.06 13.73 -20.50
C THR A 55 -6.88 14.47 -21.12
N GLY A 56 -6.29 15.45 -20.42
CA GLY A 56 -5.13 16.21 -20.90
C GLY A 56 -3.87 15.36 -21.04
N LEU A 57 -3.69 14.34 -20.21
CA LEU A 57 -2.56 13.41 -20.28
C LEU A 57 -2.72 12.33 -21.36
N THR A 58 -3.94 12.04 -21.79
CA THR A 58 -4.22 10.94 -22.73
C THR A 58 -3.56 11.10 -24.10
N ARG A 59 -2.94 12.25 -24.37
CA ARG A 59 -2.35 12.61 -25.67
C ARG A 59 -0.92 13.15 -25.59
N ILE A 60 -0.25 13.03 -24.44
CA ILE A 60 1.15 13.44 -24.34
C ILE A 60 2.06 12.28 -24.76
N SER A 61 3.17 12.60 -25.44
CA SER A 61 4.20 11.62 -25.80
C SER A 61 4.97 11.14 -24.57
N THR A 62 5.71 10.03 -24.69
CA THR A 62 6.61 9.57 -23.62
C THR A 62 7.64 10.65 -23.25
N GLU A 63 8.20 11.34 -24.24
CA GLU A 63 9.15 12.44 -24.02
C GLU A 63 8.50 13.62 -23.27
N GLN A 64 7.24 13.92 -23.57
CA GLN A 64 6.48 14.96 -22.88
C GLN A 64 6.13 14.56 -21.45
N LEU A 65 5.79 13.30 -21.19
CA LEU A 65 5.63 12.81 -19.83
C LEU A 65 6.94 12.96 -19.05
N ASP A 66 8.06 12.50 -19.60
CA ASP A 66 9.37 12.60 -18.96
C ASP A 66 9.80 14.06 -18.71
N TYR A 67 9.53 14.94 -19.67
CA TYR A 67 9.75 16.37 -19.49
C TYR A 67 8.90 16.92 -18.35
N THR A 68 7.64 16.50 -18.24
CA THR A 68 6.72 16.93 -17.18
C THR A 68 7.24 16.51 -15.81
N LEU A 69 7.70 15.26 -15.66
CA LEU A 69 8.28 14.76 -14.41
C LEU A 69 9.54 15.52 -14.01
N LYS A 70 10.47 15.71 -14.96
CA LYS A 70 11.69 16.51 -14.73
C LYS A 70 11.35 17.95 -14.37
N ALA A 71 10.36 18.54 -15.03
CA ALA A 71 9.90 19.90 -14.78
C ALA A 71 9.22 20.07 -13.41
N LEU A 72 8.60 19.00 -12.89
CA LEU A 72 8.06 18.95 -11.54
C LEU A 72 9.08 18.55 -10.47
N ASP A 73 10.31 18.21 -10.82
CA ASP A 73 11.29 17.64 -9.90
C ASP A 73 10.74 16.38 -9.19
N THR A 74 10.23 15.44 -10.00
CA THR A 74 9.75 14.12 -9.58
C THR A 74 10.36 13.01 -10.43
N THR A 75 10.49 11.81 -9.86
CA THR A 75 10.71 10.58 -10.64
C THR A 75 9.37 9.95 -11.01
N GLN A 76 9.38 8.87 -11.81
CA GLN A 76 8.15 8.07 -12.04
C GLN A 76 7.55 7.57 -10.71
N PHE A 77 8.40 7.15 -9.77
CA PHE A 77 7.95 6.73 -8.44
C PHE A 77 7.37 7.91 -7.63
N THR A 78 8.14 8.96 -7.37
CA THR A 78 7.71 10.04 -6.46
C THR A 78 6.59 10.91 -7.04
N TYR A 79 6.39 10.88 -8.35
CA TYR A 79 5.27 11.55 -8.98
C TYR A 79 3.91 10.96 -8.55
N LEU A 80 3.89 9.67 -8.26
CA LEU A 80 2.69 8.89 -8.01
C LEU A 80 2.67 8.32 -6.60
N TYR A 81 3.65 8.71 -5.78
CA TYR A 81 3.81 8.21 -4.43
C TYR A 81 2.80 8.90 -3.50
N PRO A 82 1.89 8.13 -2.88
CA PRO A 82 1.06 8.62 -1.79
C PRO A 82 1.94 8.75 -0.53
N MET A 83 1.89 9.91 0.09
CA MET A 83 2.42 10.16 1.42
C MET A 83 1.38 9.78 2.45
N GLU A 84 1.81 9.13 3.52
CA GLU A 84 0.99 8.82 4.69
C GLU A 84 1.65 9.43 5.93
N ILE A 85 0.88 10.15 6.74
CA ILE A 85 1.31 10.62 8.06
C ILE A 85 0.35 10.04 9.07
N LYS A 86 0.86 9.27 10.03
CA LYS A 86 0.03 8.70 11.09
C LYS A 86 -0.32 9.79 12.11
N GLY A 87 -1.50 9.72 12.70
CA GLY A 87 -2.00 10.74 13.62
C GLY A 87 -1.12 10.95 14.84
N TYR A 88 -0.47 9.89 15.34
CA TYR A 88 0.48 9.99 16.44
C TYR A 88 1.76 10.78 16.11
N ASP A 89 2.08 10.99 14.83
CA ASP A 89 3.16 11.90 14.38
C ASP A 89 2.70 13.36 14.42
N LEU A 90 1.40 13.60 14.57
CA LEU A 90 0.73 14.89 14.62
C LEU A 90 -0.06 15.12 15.94
N PRO A 91 0.49 14.79 17.13
CA PRO A 91 -0.28 14.66 18.37
C PRO A 91 -0.85 16.00 18.89
N ARG A 92 -0.34 17.13 18.41
CA ARG A 92 -0.84 18.48 18.77
C ARG A 92 -2.20 18.79 18.17
N HIS A 93 -2.61 18.02 17.16
CA HIS A 93 -3.82 18.25 16.37
C HIS A 93 -4.94 17.28 16.76
N ASN A 94 -4.71 16.41 17.73
CA ASN A 94 -5.72 15.50 18.26
C ASN A 94 -6.92 16.26 18.84
N GLY A 95 -8.11 15.72 18.64
CA GLY A 95 -9.36 16.33 19.11
C GLY A 95 -9.93 17.39 18.18
N ILE A 96 -9.30 17.66 17.03
CA ILE A 96 -9.81 18.57 16.00
C ILE A 96 -10.75 17.78 15.08
N PRO A 97 -11.99 18.24 14.81
CA PRO A 97 -12.85 17.61 13.82
C PRO A 97 -12.17 17.56 12.44
N THR A 98 -12.19 16.40 11.79
CA THR A 98 -11.47 16.17 10.53
C THR A 98 -11.98 17.09 9.40
N GLU A 99 -13.26 17.47 9.44
CA GLU A 99 -13.88 18.41 8.49
C GLU A 99 -13.32 19.85 8.59
N GLU A 100 -12.81 20.23 9.77
CA GLU A 100 -12.20 21.55 9.99
C GLU A 100 -10.76 21.62 9.45
N LEU A 101 -10.12 20.47 9.20
CA LEU A 101 -8.76 20.42 8.66
C LEU A 101 -8.79 20.63 7.15
N SER A 102 -7.71 21.18 6.61
CA SER A 102 -7.40 21.23 5.19
C SER A 102 -5.88 21.23 4.98
N LEU A 103 -5.46 20.86 3.77
CA LEU A 103 -4.05 20.81 3.40
C LEU A 103 -3.77 21.81 2.29
N MET A 104 -2.67 22.57 2.43
CA MET A 104 -2.27 23.59 1.45
C MET A 104 -0.80 23.49 1.08
N ALA A 105 -0.46 23.99 -0.11
CA ALA A 105 0.92 24.13 -0.59
C ALA A 105 1.14 25.55 -1.12
N VAL A 106 2.36 26.07 -1.02
CA VAL A 106 2.73 27.29 -1.75
C VAL A 106 3.13 26.92 -3.17
N ARG A 107 2.38 27.44 -4.14
CA ARG A 107 2.65 27.30 -5.57
C ARG A 107 2.45 28.62 -6.28
N ALA A 108 3.37 28.95 -7.18
CA ALA A 108 3.34 30.21 -7.93
C ALA A 108 3.09 31.45 -7.03
N GLY A 109 3.71 31.47 -5.84
CA GLY A 109 3.61 32.55 -4.85
C GLY A 109 2.27 32.63 -4.11
N LYS A 110 1.44 31.58 -4.12
CA LYS A 110 0.15 31.55 -3.42
C LYS A 110 -0.06 30.23 -2.70
N LEU A 111 -0.83 30.25 -1.61
CA LEU A 111 -1.37 29.03 -1.03
C LEU A 111 -2.47 28.49 -1.95
N ILE A 112 -2.36 27.22 -2.31
CA ILE A 112 -3.40 26.49 -3.04
C ILE A 112 -3.81 25.25 -2.24
N PRO A 113 -5.08 24.83 -2.31
CA PRO A 113 -5.53 23.63 -1.63
C PRO A 113 -4.96 22.37 -2.29
N VAL A 114 -4.57 21.41 -1.47
CA VAL A 114 -4.02 20.10 -1.86
C VAL A 114 -5.09 19.04 -1.67
N PRO A 115 -5.25 18.07 -2.59
CA PRO A 115 -6.09 16.89 -2.35
C PRO A 115 -5.52 16.08 -1.20
N TYR A 116 -6.38 15.77 -0.23
CA TYR A 116 -6.02 14.95 0.92
C TYR A 116 -7.24 14.17 1.38
N GLN A 117 -7.00 13.15 2.19
CA GLN A 117 -8.03 12.46 2.96
C GLN A 117 -7.49 12.11 4.34
N ILE A 118 -8.42 11.88 5.26
CA ILE A 118 -8.12 11.34 6.58
C ILE A 118 -8.81 10.00 6.67
N ASP A 119 -8.00 8.95 6.74
CA ASP A 119 -8.46 7.59 6.85
C ASP A 119 -8.47 7.18 8.32
N GLU A 120 -9.58 6.56 8.71
CA GLU A 120 -9.87 6.12 10.07
C GLU A 120 -9.95 4.61 10.00
N PHE A 121 -9.48 3.92 11.03
CA PHE A 121 -9.40 2.47 11.04
C PHE A 121 -10.24 1.90 12.17
N ASP A 122 -10.67 0.65 12.02
CA ASP A 122 -11.23 -0.11 13.12
C ASP A 122 -10.11 -0.70 13.99
N LYS A 123 -10.48 -1.28 15.12
CA LYS A 123 -9.52 -1.90 16.06
C LYS A 123 -8.74 -3.08 15.46
N THR A 124 -9.25 -3.71 14.41
CA THR A 124 -8.51 -4.75 13.67
C THR A 124 -7.56 -4.17 12.62
N GLY A 125 -7.65 -2.86 12.40
CA GLY A 125 -6.86 -2.08 11.47
C GLY A 125 -7.41 -2.09 10.04
N LEU A 126 -8.64 -2.54 9.82
CA LEU A 126 -9.30 -2.34 8.53
C LEU A 126 -9.82 -0.91 8.45
N ILE A 127 -9.91 -0.34 7.23
CA ILE A 127 -10.54 0.96 7.03
C ILE A 127 -11.94 0.95 7.68
N TRP A 128 -12.22 1.96 8.48
CA TRP A 128 -13.49 2.08 9.18
C TRP A 128 -14.52 2.77 8.29
N ILE A 129 -15.63 2.07 8.06
CA ILE A 129 -16.79 2.54 7.34
C ILE A 129 -18.01 2.34 8.26
N GLU A 130 -18.71 3.43 8.54
CA GLU A 130 -19.83 3.45 9.46
C GLU A 130 -20.89 2.40 9.07
N GLY A 131 -21.16 1.45 9.98
CA GLY A 131 -22.17 0.39 9.78
C GLY A 131 -21.65 -0.89 9.10
N GLU A 132 -20.45 -0.89 8.55
CA GLU A 132 -19.94 -1.98 7.71
C GLU A 132 -18.86 -2.84 8.36
N ASN A 133 -18.12 -2.31 9.35
CA ASN A 133 -17.08 -3.06 10.07
C ASN A 133 -17.67 -3.99 11.15
N ASP A 134 -16.98 -5.10 11.42
CA ASP A 134 -17.34 -6.00 12.53
C ASP A 134 -16.83 -5.48 13.88
N SER A 135 -15.77 -4.68 13.85
CA SER A 135 -15.13 -4.05 15.00
C SER A 135 -15.47 -2.55 15.05
N LYS A 136 -15.39 -1.98 16.26
CA LYS A 136 -15.59 -0.54 16.45
C LYS A 136 -14.45 0.24 15.80
N ALA A 137 -14.73 1.51 15.48
CA ALA A 137 -13.68 2.48 15.17
C ALA A 137 -12.61 2.44 16.25
N GLU A 138 -11.37 2.52 15.82
CA GLU A 138 -10.26 2.89 16.66
C GLU A 138 -10.28 4.42 16.78
N GLY A 139 -10.26 4.93 18.01
CA GLY A 139 -10.40 6.37 18.23
C GLY A 139 -11.83 6.89 18.15
N ASP A 140 -11.96 8.19 17.93
CA ASP A 140 -13.25 8.90 17.89
C ASP A 140 -13.59 9.28 16.43
N PRO A 141 -14.61 8.66 15.81
CA PRO A 141 -14.97 8.97 14.43
C PRO A 141 -15.16 10.46 14.15
N ARG A 142 -14.56 10.90 13.03
CA ARG A 142 -14.55 12.27 12.49
C ARG A 142 -13.80 13.26 13.36
N ILE A 143 -13.05 12.79 14.35
CA ILE A 143 -12.16 13.59 15.18
C ILE A 143 -10.75 13.08 14.92
N PHE A 144 -9.86 13.98 14.50
CA PHE A 144 -8.48 13.61 14.26
C PHE A 144 -7.85 13.08 15.55
N ASP A 145 -7.27 11.89 15.49
CA ASP A 145 -6.58 11.28 16.63
C ASP A 145 -5.35 10.46 16.22
N ASP A 146 -4.73 9.79 17.19
CA ASP A 146 -3.46 9.07 17.02
C ASP A 146 -3.51 7.93 16.00
N PHE A 147 -4.70 7.40 15.70
CA PHE A 147 -4.90 6.20 14.89
C PHE A 147 -5.29 6.51 13.45
N ASP A 148 -5.59 7.78 13.17
CA ASP A 148 -5.89 8.24 11.83
C ASP A 148 -4.66 8.31 10.94
N GLU A 149 -4.91 8.41 9.66
CA GLU A 149 -3.88 8.59 8.65
C GLU A 149 -4.22 9.73 7.71
N LEU A 150 -3.37 10.75 7.68
CA LEU A 150 -3.43 11.83 6.70
C LEU A 150 -2.72 11.38 5.42
N VAL A 151 -3.47 11.27 4.34
CA VAL A 151 -2.98 10.79 3.03
C VAL A 151 -3.05 11.91 1.99
N PHE A 152 -1.99 12.08 1.20
CA PHE A 152 -1.86 13.08 0.11
C PHE A 152 -0.77 12.67 -0.88
N MET A 153 -0.66 13.30 -2.05
CA MET A 153 0.38 12.94 -3.03
C MET A 153 1.67 13.74 -2.81
N PHE A 154 2.84 13.11 -2.89
CA PHE A 154 4.15 13.79 -2.76
C PHE A 154 4.30 14.95 -3.75
N ARG A 155 3.87 14.74 -5.01
CA ARG A 155 3.96 15.74 -6.08
C ARG A 155 3.19 17.03 -5.80
N ASP A 156 2.18 17.00 -4.92
CA ASP A 156 1.33 18.16 -4.65
C ASP A 156 1.99 19.17 -3.70
N GLY A 157 2.98 18.74 -2.91
CA GLY A 157 3.77 19.60 -2.02
C GLY A 157 4.59 20.69 -2.73
N GLY A 158 4.56 21.91 -2.21
CA GLY A 158 5.18 23.10 -2.80
C GLY A 158 6.69 23.16 -2.65
N TRP A 159 7.41 23.71 -3.63
CA TRP A 159 8.86 23.95 -3.50
C TRP A 159 9.17 25.12 -2.59
N ASP A 160 8.30 26.13 -2.60
CA ASP A 160 8.49 27.35 -1.82
C ASP A 160 7.97 27.13 -0.40
N ARG A 161 8.74 27.61 0.57
CA ARG A 161 8.24 27.73 1.95
C ARG A 161 7.28 28.90 2.06
N PHE A 162 6.36 28.83 3.01
CA PHE A 162 5.47 29.92 3.33
C PHE A 162 6.27 31.07 3.95
N ASP A 163 6.20 32.24 3.33
CA ASP A 163 6.75 33.48 3.83
C ASP A 163 5.58 34.44 4.09
N PRO A 164 5.29 34.81 5.35
CA PRO A 164 4.18 35.72 5.66
C PRO A 164 4.37 37.14 5.08
N ALA A 165 5.57 37.50 4.60
CA ALA A 165 5.79 38.75 3.89
C ALA A 165 5.35 38.70 2.41
N GLN A 166 5.22 37.50 1.83
CA GLN A 166 4.93 37.30 0.41
C GLN A 166 3.60 36.56 0.17
N HIS A 167 3.19 35.75 1.14
CA HIS A 167 2.04 34.86 1.05
C HIS A 167 1.01 35.23 2.12
N THR A 168 -0.26 35.08 1.76
CA THR A 168 -1.38 35.37 2.66
C THR A 168 -2.26 34.13 2.78
N LEU A 169 -2.63 33.78 4.00
CA LEU A 169 -3.72 32.85 4.26
C LEU A 169 -5.02 33.66 4.36
N ALA A 170 -5.93 33.47 3.39
CA ALA A 170 -7.16 34.26 3.30
C ALA A 170 -8.16 33.94 4.42
N GLU A 171 -8.22 32.66 4.82
CA GLU A 171 -9.17 32.12 5.79
C GLU A 171 -8.50 31.01 6.61
N GLY A 172 -8.89 30.89 7.88
CA GLY A 172 -8.44 29.82 8.77
C GLY A 172 -7.15 30.13 9.52
N GLN A 173 -6.59 29.09 10.13
CA GLN A 173 -5.36 29.13 10.93
C GLN A 173 -4.39 28.06 10.46
N MET A 174 -3.16 28.46 10.15
CA MET A 174 -2.08 27.50 9.86
C MET A 174 -1.65 26.80 11.16
N LEU A 175 -1.77 25.48 11.19
CA LEU A 175 -1.50 24.65 12.37
C LEU A 175 -0.09 24.06 12.36
N GLU A 176 0.37 23.58 11.21
CA GLU A 176 1.58 22.77 11.09
C GLU A 176 2.23 23.01 9.72
N GLU A 177 3.55 23.18 9.70
CA GLU A 177 4.33 23.00 8.47
C GLU A 177 4.86 21.58 8.40
N ILE A 178 4.68 20.93 7.26
CA ILE A 178 5.13 19.57 6.99
C ILE A 178 6.15 19.64 5.87
N ARG A 179 7.37 19.20 6.14
CA ARG A 179 8.41 19.05 5.13
C ARG A 179 8.40 17.64 4.58
N LEU A 180 8.44 17.52 3.26
CA LEU A 180 8.57 16.25 2.56
C LEU A 180 10.00 16.15 2.03
N ASP A 181 10.68 15.07 2.35
CA ASP A 181 12.03 14.77 1.88
C ASP A 181 12.01 13.52 1.01
N SER A 182 12.78 13.54 -0.09
CA SER A 182 12.98 12.41 -0.98
C SER A 182 14.48 12.33 -1.31
N PRO A 183 15.08 11.14 -1.32
CA PRO A 183 16.48 10.99 -1.75
C PRO A 183 16.75 11.44 -3.20
N ARG A 184 15.70 11.57 -4.04
CA ARG A 184 15.80 11.88 -5.48
C ARG A 184 15.27 13.26 -5.88
N ASN A 185 14.65 14.00 -4.96
CA ASN A 185 14.00 15.28 -5.28
C ASN A 185 14.34 16.34 -4.24
N LYS A 186 14.13 17.61 -4.58
CA LYS A 186 14.23 18.69 -3.60
C LYS A 186 13.14 18.56 -2.54
N PRO A 187 13.38 19.08 -1.32
CA PRO A 187 12.36 19.14 -0.30
C PRO A 187 11.12 19.88 -0.78
N ARG A 188 9.96 19.42 -0.32
CA ARG A 188 8.67 20.06 -0.54
C ARG A 188 8.02 20.42 0.78
N TYR A 189 7.04 21.31 0.72
CA TYR A 189 6.38 21.84 1.90
C TYR A 189 4.87 21.83 1.73
N LEU A 190 4.21 21.44 2.82
CA LEU A 190 2.76 21.43 2.98
C LEU A 190 2.40 22.10 4.30
N TYR A 191 1.16 22.54 4.39
CA TYR A 191 0.63 23.24 5.54
C TYR A 191 -0.71 22.66 5.93
N LEU A 192 -0.80 22.13 7.15
CA LEU A 192 -2.08 21.78 7.75
C LEU A 192 -2.75 23.07 8.22
N VAL A 193 -3.99 23.28 7.80
CA VAL A 193 -4.75 24.50 8.08
C VAL A 193 -6.09 24.11 8.70
N ARG A 194 -6.55 24.88 9.69
CA ARG A 194 -7.86 24.71 10.33
C ARG A 194 -8.82 25.78 9.84
N ASN A 195 -10.10 25.42 9.67
CA ASN A 195 -11.20 26.34 9.35
C ASN A 195 -10.94 27.19 8.11
N ASN A 196 -10.29 26.59 7.10
CA ASN A 196 -10.22 27.15 5.76
C ASN A 196 -11.27 26.45 4.91
N SER A 197 -12.04 27.15 4.09
CA SER A 197 -13.11 26.55 3.28
C SER A 197 -12.64 26.08 1.89
N GLU A 198 -11.44 26.47 1.45
CA GLU A 198 -10.91 26.06 0.16
C GLU A 198 -10.55 24.56 0.18
N ARG A 199 -11.02 23.83 -0.83
CA ARG A 199 -10.74 22.42 -1.04
C ARG A 199 -10.31 22.20 -2.48
N SER A 200 -9.35 21.30 -2.69
CA SER A 200 -9.05 20.85 -4.04
C SER A 200 -10.23 20.04 -4.56
N ARG A 201 -10.52 20.19 -5.85
CA ARG A 201 -11.52 19.36 -6.55
C ARG A 201 -10.89 18.18 -7.28
N ALA A 202 -9.58 17.97 -7.11
CA ALA A 202 -8.94 16.83 -7.74
C ALA A 202 -9.33 15.55 -7.02
N ASP A 203 -9.48 14.52 -7.82
CA ASP A 203 -9.90 13.20 -7.40
C ASP A 203 -9.13 12.21 -8.27
N TYR A 204 -8.22 11.46 -7.65
CA TYR A 204 -7.28 10.60 -8.38
C TYR A 204 -7.82 9.19 -8.59
N VAL A 205 -8.83 8.79 -7.84
CA VAL A 205 -9.42 7.45 -7.84
C VAL A 205 -10.91 7.56 -7.61
N GLN A 206 -11.70 6.98 -8.50
CA GLN A 206 -13.16 6.96 -8.44
C GLN A 206 -13.64 5.52 -8.45
N VAL A 207 -14.66 5.23 -7.64
CA VAL A 207 -15.22 3.88 -7.52
C VAL A 207 -16.73 3.91 -7.58
N ASP A 208 -17.30 2.99 -8.35
CA ASP A 208 -18.71 2.64 -8.30
C ASP A 208 -18.83 1.15 -8.03
N LEU A 209 -19.20 0.79 -6.80
CA LEU A 209 -19.36 -0.61 -6.40
C LEU A 209 -20.63 -1.24 -6.98
N ASP A 210 -21.66 -0.45 -7.27
CA ASP A 210 -22.95 -0.96 -7.75
C ASP A 210 -22.85 -1.29 -9.24
N GLU A 211 -22.16 -0.44 -10.02
CA GLU A 211 -21.84 -0.69 -11.42
C GLU A 211 -20.62 -1.61 -11.62
N GLY A 212 -19.75 -1.70 -10.61
CA GLY A 212 -18.61 -2.62 -10.61
C GLY A 212 -17.41 -2.07 -11.38
N TRP A 213 -17.04 -0.81 -11.16
CA TRP A 213 -15.85 -0.25 -11.79
C TRP A 213 -15.03 0.64 -10.85
N ILE A 214 -13.73 0.70 -11.13
CA ILE A 214 -12.76 1.58 -10.50
C ILE A 214 -12.01 2.31 -11.61
N GLN A 215 -11.83 3.61 -11.45
CA GLN A 215 -11.16 4.44 -12.43
C GLN A 215 -10.17 5.37 -11.73
N THR A 216 -8.89 5.25 -12.10
CA THR A 216 -7.85 6.18 -11.69
C THR A 216 -7.52 7.13 -12.83
N THR A 217 -6.60 8.08 -12.63
CA THR A 217 -6.04 8.87 -13.75
C THR A 217 -5.42 7.99 -14.85
N LEU A 218 -4.94 6.79 -14.51
CA LEU A 218 -3.99 6.02 -15.32
C LEU A 218 -4.51 4.63 -15.69
N MET A 219 -5.54 4.14 -15.01
CA MET A 219 -6.13 2.82 -15.19
C MET A 219 -7.65 2.86 -15.04
N ARG A 220 -8.34 1.94 -15.72
CA ARG A 220 -9.73 1.59 -15.45
C ARG A 220 -9.83 0.08 -15.24
N MET A 221 -10.56 -0.34 -14.21
CA MET A 221 -10.85 -1.73 -13.90
C MET A 221 -12.37 -1.90 -13.81
N GLU A 222 -12.87 -2.99 -14.37
CA GLU A 222 -14.26 -3.40 -14.28
C GLU A 222 -14.32 -4.81 -13.67
N PHE A 223 -15.27 -5.04 -12.78
CA PHE A 223 -15.43 -6.31 -12.05
C PHE A 223 -16.92 -6.60 -11.83
N GLU A 224 -17.26 -7.86 -11.54
CA GLU A 224 -18.63 -8.21 -11.16
C GLU A 224 -18.99 -7.60 -9.79
N PRO A 225 -20.01 -6.73 -9.68
CA PRO A 225 -20.37 -6.02 -8.44
C PRO A 225 -20.53 -6.94 -7.21
N LYS A 226 -20.92 -8.19 -7.43
CA LYS A 226 -21.17 -9.17 -6.36
C LYS A 226 -19.98 -10.09 -6.07
N ASP A 227 -18.92 -10.04 -6.87
CA ASP A 227 -17.75 -10.90 -6.75
C ASP A 227 -16.49 -10.24 -7.34
N PHE A 228 -15.70 -9.60 -6.48
CA PHE A 228 -14.47 -8.91 -6.81
C PHE A 228 -13.39 -9.83 -7.41
N THR A 229 -13.50 -11.16 -7.24
CA THR A 229 -12.58 -12.09 -7.92
C THR A 229 -12.82 -12.20 -9.42
N GLN A 230 -13.96 -11.69 -9.91
CA GLN A 230 -14.37 -11.76 -11.30
C GLN A 230 -14.10 -10.40 -11.96
N ILE A 231 -12.83 -10.13 -12.23
CA ILE A 231 -12.42 -8.97 -13.02
C ILE A 231 -12.84 -9.21 -14.47
N GLN A 232 -13.53 -8.23 -15.05
CA GLN A 232 -14.01 -8.26 -16.43
C GLN A 232 -13.04 -7.59 -17.39
N SER A 233 -12.42 -6.49 -16.94
CA SER A 233 -11.37 -5.81 -17.69
C SER A 233 -10.48 -4.98 -16.77
N MET A 234 -9.25 -4.78 -17.21
CA MET A 234 -8.36 -3.76 -16.68
C MET A 234 -7.55 -3.19 -17.84
N ALA A 235 -7.64 -1.88 -18.04
CA ALA A 235 -7.06 -1.19 -19.19
C ALA A 235 -6.30 0.08 -18.77
N PRO A 236 -5.16 0.39 -19.40
CA PRO A 236 -4.49 1.67 -19.21
C PRO A 236 -5.33 2.79 -19.83
N ARG A 237 -5.22 4.00 -19.27
CA ARG A 237 -5.92 5.20 -19.78
C ARG A 237 -5.03 6.12 -20.60
N LEU A 238 -3.73 5.86 -20.63
CA LEU A 238 -2.73 6.64 -21.37
C LEU A 238 -2.05 5.77 -22.43
N GLY A 239 -1.53 6.43 -23.46
CA GLY A 239 -0.72 5.79 -24.49
C GLY A 239 -1.52 5.22 -25.66
N PRO A 240 -0.83 4.54 -26.60
CA PRO A 240 -1.40 3.97 -27.81
C PRO A 240 -2.33 2.80 -27.51
N HIS A 241 -2.09 2.07 -26.42
CA HIS A 241 -2.91 0.95 -25.94
C HIS A 241 -3.99 1.37 -24.96
N LYS A 242 -4.35 2.67 -24.93
CA LYS A 242 -5.42 3.14 -24.05
C LYS A 242 -6.71 2.38 -24.32
N ASP A 243 -7.45 2.08 -23.26
CA ASP A 243 -8.72 1.33 -23.30
C ASP A 243 -8.59 -0.12 -23.84
N GLU A 244 -7.38 -0.59 -24.17
CA GLU A 244 -7.15 -2.00 -24.52
C GLU A 244 -7.05 -2.82 -23.23
N ASN A 245 -7.83 -3.89 -23.14
CA ASN A 245 -7.82 -4.75 -21.97
C ASN A 245 -6.50 -5.52 -21.90
N VAL A 246 -5.82 -5.48 -20.75
CA VAL A 246 -4.54 -6.18 -20.53
C VAL A 246 -4.69 -7.37 -19.58
N PHE A 247 -5.91 -7.60 -19.12
CA PHE A 247 -6.21 -8.53 -18.03
C PHE A 247 -7.35 -9.47 -18.42
N ASP A 248 -7.14 -10.77 -18.31
CA ASP A 248 -8.17 -11.77 -18.57
C ASP A 248 -8.86 -12.21 -17.26
N ASN A 249 -8.07 -12.66 -16.26
CA ASN A 249 -8.64 -13.35 -15.11
C ASN A 249 -7.75 -13.33 -13.85
N ILE A 250 -8.38 -13.41 -12.67
CA ILE A 250 -7.71 -13.83 -11.43
C ILE A 250 -8.13 -15.27 -11.12
N TYR A 251 -7.14 -16.14 -11.04
CA TYR A 251 -7.32 -17.52 -10.65
C TYR A 251 -6.68 -17.80 -9.30
N VAL A 252 -7.51 -18.17 -8.31
CA VAL A 252 -7.01 -18.76 -7.06
C VAL A 252 -7.59 -20.14 -6.91
N ASN A 253 -6.72 -21.13 -6.72
CA ASN A 253 -7.06 -22.51 -6.40
C ASN A 253 -6.37 -22.93 -5.11
N ILE A 254 -7.14 -23.51 -4.21
CA ILE A 254 -6.65 -24.13 -2.98
C ILE A 254 -7.06 -25.59 -3.02
N SER A 255 -6.10 -26.48 -3.26
CA SER A 255 -6.29 -27.93 -3.18
C SER A 255 -5.83 -28.44 -1.82
N THR A 256 -6.65 -29.17 -1.10
CA THR A 256 -6.32 -29.63 0.26
C THR A 256 -6.99 -30.94 0.66
N GLY A 257 -6.35 -31.72 1.54
CA GLY A 257 -6.96 -32.89 2.15
C GLY A 257 -7.99 -32.55 3.23
N ILE A 258 -9.18 -33.17 3.17
CA ILE A 258 -10.23 -33.08 4.20
C ILE A 258 -10.24 -34.38 5.02
N LEU A 259 -10.11 -34.29 6.35
CA LEU A 259 -10.16 -35.41 7.32
C LEU A 259 -9.08 -36.51 7.19
N ASN A 260 -8.53 -36.78 5.99
CA ASN A 260 -7.32 -37.58 5.71
C ASN A 260 -6.66 -37.11 4.39
N GLN A 261 -5.42 -37.54 4.10
CA GLN A 261 -4.69 -37.15 2.87
C GLN A 261 -5.34 -37.69 1.56
N ASN A 262 -6.21 -38.71 1.67
CA ASN A 262 -6.74 -39.43 0.50
C ASN A 262 -7.99 -38.77 -0.10
N LEU A 263 -8.67 -37.88 0.63
CA LEU A 263 -9.81 -37.11 0.13
C LEU A 263 -9.37 -35.65 -0.05
N ARG A 264 -8.93 -35.31 -1.25
CA ARG A 264 -8.58 -33.92 -1.61
C ARG A 264 -9.78 -33.18 -2.18
N VAL A 265 -9.86 -31.90 -1.86
CA VAL A 265 -10.86 -30.97 -2.35
C VAL A 265 -10.15 -29.78 -2.98
N ASP A 266 -10.65 -29.39 -4.15
CA ASP A 266 -10.19 -28.22 -4.88
C ASP A 266 -11.22 -27.09 -4.70
N LEU A 267 -10.75 -25.97 -4.15
CA LEU A 267 -11.53 -24.76 -3.93
C LEU A 267 -11.03 -23.68 -4.89
N ASP A 268 -11.86 -23.23 -5.82
CA ASP A 268 -11.49 -22.20 -6.81
C ASP A 268 -12.33 -20.91 -6.70
N THR A 269 -11.82 -19.79 -7.23
CA THR A 269 -12.51 -18.47 -7.29
C THR A 269 -13.80 -18.47 -8.10
N ARG A 270 -14.02 -19.47 -8.96
CA ARG A 270 -15.21 -19.54 -9.82
C ARG A 270 -16.38 -20.29 -9.17
N LYS A 271 -16.10 -21.20 -8.24
CA LYS A 271 -17.11 -22.08 -7.61
C LYS A 271 -17.20 -21.94 -6.10
N ASN A 272 -16.06 -21.74 -5.44
CA ASN A 272 -15.94 -21.96 -4.00
C ASN A 272 -15.58 -20.68 -3.25
N ILE A 273 -14.71 -19.85 -3.80
CA ILE A 273 -14.22 -18.64 -3.14
C ILE A 273 -14.96 -17.45 -3.74
N LYS A 274 -15.76 -16.77 -2.92
CA LYS A 274 -16.46 -15.55 -3.34
C LYS A 274 -15.95 -14.38 -2.52
N ALA A 275 -15.51 -13.32 -3.18
CA ALA A 275 -15.05 -12.09 -2.53
C ALA A 275 -16.05 -10.97 -2.80
N THR A 276 -16.97 -10.73 -1.88
CA THR A 276 -18.05 -9.74 -2.09
C THR A 276 -17.58 -8.35 -1.61
N PRO A 277 -17.53 -7.32 -2.49
CA PRO A 277 -17.39 -5.95 -2.05
C PRO A 277 -18.53 -5.58 -1.11
N LEU A 278 -18.21 -5.02 0.06
CA LEU A 278 -19.21 -4.59 1.03
C LEU A 278 -19.43 -3.09 0.96
N ALA A 279 -18.33 -2.34 1.01
CA ALA A 279 -18.35 -0.89 1.01
C ALA A 279 -16.98 -0.33 0.58
N VAL A 280 -16.95 0.94 0.23
CA VAL A 280 -15.75 1.68 -0.15
C VAL A 280 -15.73 3.02 0.57
N LYS A 281 -14.57 3.40 1.13
CA LYS A 281 -14.27 4.78 1.50
C LYS A 281 -13.60 5.42 0.30
N ASP A 282 -14.37 6.19 -0.46
CA ASP A 282 -13.93 6.88 -1.66
C ASP A 282 -13.32 8.24 -1.29
N GLY A 283 -12.00 8.37 -1.44
CA GLY A 283 -11.23 9.54 -1.05
C GLY A 283 -10.43 10.10 -2.22
N ALA A 284 -10.06 11.38 -2.13
CA ALA A 284 -9.43 12.10 -3.24
C ALA A 284 -8.06 11.52 -3.68
N VAL A 285 -7.40 10.73 -2.82
CA VAL A 285 -6.05 10.19 -3.03
C VAL A 285 -6.07 8.69 -3.24
N ARG A 286 -6.87 7.97 -2.45
CA ARG A 286 -7.09 6.54 -2.58
C ARG A 286 -8.53 6.17 -2.25
N ALA A 287 -8.98 5.08 -2.86
CA ALA A 287 -10.22 4.42 -2.48
C ALA A 287 -9.91 3.11 -1.74
N SER A 288 -10.45 2.97 -0.53
CA SER A 288 -10.24 1.80 0.33
C SER A 288 -11.51 0.95 0.36
N MET A 289 -11.45 -0.23 -0.26
CA MET A 289 -12.58 -1.13 -0.41
C MET A 289 -12.53 -2.26 0.62
N LEU A 290 -13.62 -2.43 1.38
CA LEU A 290 -13.83 -3.58 2.25
C LEU A 290 -14.44 -4.73 1.45
N VAL A 291 -13.75 -5.86 1.44
CA VAL A 291 -14.15 -7.07 0.72
C VAL A 291 -14.33 -8.23 1.69
N LYS A 292 -15.43 -8.97 1.54
CA LYS A 292 -15.72 -10.17 2.33
C LYS A 292 -15.43 -11.44 1.54
N ALA A 293 -14.36 -12.13 1.92
CA ALA A 293 -14.07 -13.47 1.42
C ALA A 293 -14.93 -14.51 2.16
N ARG A 294 -15.61 -15.37 1.39
CA ARG A 294 -16.32 -16.54 1.92
C ARG A 294 -16.01 -17.77 1.07
N VAL A 295 -15.69 -18.87 1.75
CA VAL A 295 -15.45 -20.17 1.11
C VAL A 295 -16.71 -21.04 1.23
N TRP A 296 -17.11 -21.63 0.11
CA TRP A 296 -18.22 -22.55 -0.05
C TRP A 296 -17.71 -23.94 -0.38
N TYR A 297 -18.25 -24.94 0.31
CA TYR A 297 -17.93 -26.35 0.04
C TYR A 297 -19.24 -27.15 -0.07
N ALA A 298 -19.37 -27.94 -1.14
CA ALA A 298 -20.59 -28.71 -1.44
C ALA A 298 -21.88 -27.86 -1.34
N TYR A 299 -21.86 -26.63 -1.87
CA TYR A 299 -22.96 -25.65 -1.84
C TYR A 299 -23.37 -25.14 -0.45
N LEU A 300 -22.60 -25.46 0.60
CA LEU A 300 -22.79 -24.94 1.95
C LEU A 300 -21.69 -23.92 2.28
N PRO A 301 -22.03 -22.79 2.93
CA PRO A 301 -21.02 -21.85 3.37
C PRO A 301 -20.21 -22.49 4.50
N THR A 302 -18.88 -22.41 4.42
CA THR A 302 -18.01 -22.85 5.51
C THR A 302 -18.00 -21.83 6.65
N PHE A 303 -17.34 -22.17 7.77
CA PHE A 303 -17.08 -21.20 8.84
C PHE A 303 -16.04 -20.13 8.44
N PHE A 304 -15.41 -20.26 7.27
CA PHE A 304 -14.49 -19.25 6.76
C PHE A 304 -15.27 -18.08 6.15
N SER A 305 -15.26 -16.96 6.87
CA SER A 305 -15.83 -15.69 6.47
C SER A 305 -14.94 -14.58 7.03
N GLN A 306 -14.14 -13.93 6.19
CA GLN A 306 -13.17 -12.92 6.60
C GLN A 306 -13.35 -11.64 5.78
N LYS A 307 -13.16 -10.50 6.43
CA LYS A 307 -13.08 -9.19 5.77
C LYS A 307 -11.61 -8.85 5.54
N PHE A 308 -11.31 -8.29 4.38
CA PHE A 308 -10.01 -7.74 4.04
C PHE A 308 -10.20 -6.41 3.30
N GLN A 309 -9.13 -5.66 3.17
CA GLN A 309 -9.11 -4.35 2.53
C GLN A 309 -8.31 -4.43 1.23
N VAL A 310 -8.73 -3.67 0.23
CA VAL A 310 -7.97 -3.40 -0.99
C VAL A 310 -7.93 -1.91 -1.19
N ASP A 311 -6.74 -1.35 -1.32
CA ASP A 311 -6.52 0.08 -1.53
C ASP A 311 -6.13 0.34 -2.97
N PHE A 312 -6.88 1.22 -3.63
CA PHE A 312 -6.62 1.69 -4.97
C PHE A 312 -6.07 3.10 -4.89
N TYR A 313 -4.86 3.29 -5.43
CA TYR A 313 -4.23 4.58 -5.66
C TYR A 313 -4.18 4.86 -7.15
N GLU A 314 -3.67 6.03 -7.53
CA GLU A 314 -3.64 6.46 -8.92
C GLU A 314 -2.92 5.48 -9.87
N GLN A 315 -1.84 4.83 -9.40
CA GLN A 315 -1.07 3.82 -10.14
C GLN A 315 -0.64 2.64 -9.28
N SER A 316 -1.30 2.39 -8.16
CA SER A 316 -1.02 1.17 -7.42
C SER A 316 -2.28 0.57 -6.83
N VAL A 317 -2.22 -0.74 -6.68
CA VAL A 317 -3.15 -1.49 -5.84
C VAL A 317 -2.33 -2.06 -4.70
N THR A 318 -2.71 -1.73 -3.48
CA THR A 318 -2.14 -2.31 -2.28
C THR A 318 -3.17 -3.25 -1.68
N ILE A 319 -2.75 -4.46 -1.33
CA ILE A 319 -3.55 -5.38 -0.53
C ILE A 319 -2.86 -5.47 0.83
N PRO A 320 -3.30 -4.67 1.82
CA PRO A 320 -2.78 -4.77 3.17
C PRO A 320 -3.05 -6.18 3.68
N SER A 321 -2.02 -6.99 3.71
CA SER A 321 -2.13 -8.39 4.11
C SER A 321 -2.17 -8.43 5.64
N ARG A 322 -3.34 -8.12 6.18
CA ARG A 322 -3.71 -8.40 7.56
C ARG A 322 -4.41 -9.74 7.52
N PHE A 323 -3.73 -10.81 7.91
CA PHE A 323 -4.46 -11.99 8.39
C PHE A 323 -5.08 -11.62 9.73
N ALA A 324 -6.11 -10.77 9.70
CA ALA A 324 -6.97 -10.46 10.82
C ALA A 324 -7.81 -11.71 11.09
N ILE A 325 -7.15 -12.75 11.59
CA ILE A 325 -7.81 -13.98 11.98
C ILE A 325 -8.63 -13.61 13.20
N GLY A 326 -9.88 -13.19 12.97
CA GLY A 326 -10.80 -12.69 14.00
C GLY A 326 -11.14 -13.72 15.10
N SER A 327 -10.57 -14.93 15.02
CA SER A 327 -10.40 -15.82 16.17
C SER A 327 -9.40 -16.95 15.88
N MET A 328 -8.68 -17.41 16.91
CA MET A 328 -7.93 -18.67 16.86
C MET A 328 -8.80 -19.89 16.51
N LYS A 329 -10.13 -19.79 16.65
CA LYS A 329 -11.08 -20.81 16.19
C LYS A 329 -11.10 -20.89 14.67
N VAL A 330 -11.11 -19.76 13.96
CA VAL A 330 -11.05 -19.72 12.49
C VAL A 330 -9.68 -20.20 12.00
N LEU A 331 -8.58 -19.80 12.65
CA LEU A 331 -7.24 -20.32 12.32
C LEU A 331 -7.15 -21.84 12.51
N LYS A 332 -7.59 -22.35 13.66
CA LYS A 332 -7.61 -23.79 13.94
C LYS A 332 -8.53 -24.54 12.98
N PHE A 333 -9.67 -23.96 12.60
CA PHE A 333 -10.54 -24.54 11.58
C PHE A 333 -9.85 -24.58 10.22
N PHE A 334 -9.24 -23.47 9.80
CA PHE A 334 -8.47 -23.37 8.55
C PHE A 334 -7.38 -24.45 8.50
N LEU A 335 -6.58 -24.61 9.57
CA LEU A 335 -5.55 -25.65 9.65
C LEU A 335 -6.09 -27.08 9.72
N MET A 336 -7.19 -27.31 10.46
CA MET A 336 -7.81 -28.63 10.54
C MET A 336 -8.39 -29.05 9.17
N PHE A 337 -8.78 -28.07 8.35
CA PHE A 337 -9.29 -28.26 7.01
C PHE A 337 -8.18 -28.29 5.95
N LEU A 338 -7.04 -27.64 6.20
CA LEU A 338 -5.90 -27.56 5.30
C LEU A 338 -4.81 -28.59 5.61
N ARG A 339 -5.01 -29.86 5.23
CA ARG A 339 -3.92 -30.86 5.26
C ARG A 339 -3.18 -30.89 3.93
N GLU A 340 -1.89 -30.58 3.97
CA GLU A 340 -1.03 -30.46 2.77
C GLU A 340 -1.68 -29.59 1.69
N PRO A 341 -1.96 -28.32 2.01
CA PRO A 341 -2.55 -27.42 1.05
C PRO A 341 -1.58 -27.21 -0.12
N ARG A 342 -2.17 -27.10 -1.30
CA ARG A 342 -1.53 -26.60 -2.51
C ARG A 342 -2.30 -25.35 -2.90
N ILE A 343 -1.63 -24.22 -2.87
CA ILE A 343 -2.20 -22.92 -3.22
C ILE A 343 -1.60 -22.54 -4.56
N HIS A 344 -2.45 -22.25 -5.53
CA HIS A 344 -2.07 -21.71 -6.82
C HIS A 344 -2.81 -20.39 -7.00
N PHE A 345 -2.07 -19.30 -7.11
CA PHE A 345 -2.56 -17.98 -7.41
C PHE A 345 -1.93 -17.55 -8.73
N ALA A 346 -2.74 -17.18 -9.70
CA ALA A 346 -2.27 -16.69 -10.98
C ALA A 346 -3.18 -15.55 -11.48
N ILE A 347 -2.55 -14.61 -12.17
CA ILE A 347 -3.19 -13.57 -12.96
C ILE A 347 -2.93 -13.94 -14.42
N ASP A 348 -4.01 -14.00 -15.19
CA ASP A 348 -3.97 -14.24 -16.61
C ASP A 348 -3.99 -12.87 -17.31
N PHE A 349 -2.92 -12.56 -18.03
CA PHE A 349 -2.83 -11.34 -18.83
C PHE A 349 -3.20 -11.63 -20.29
N GLN A 350 -3.54 -10.58 -21.01
CA GLN A 350 -3.78 -10.64 -22.45
C GLN A 350 -3.20 -9.41 -23.16
N ASN A 351 -3.06 -9.50 -24.49
CA ASN A 351 -2.53 -8.43 -25.33
C ASN A 351 -1.12 -7.97 -24.92
N LEU A 352 -0.27 -8.90 -24.47
CA LEU A 352 1.09 -8.63 -24.00
C LEU A 352 2.20 -9.16 -24.92
N ASP A 353 1.91 -9.42 -26.19
CA ASP A 353 2.89 -9.95 -27.15
C ASP A 353 4.18 -9.10 -27.23
N GLY A 354 5.29 -9.71 -26.85
CA GLY A 354 6.62 -9.10 -26.78
C GLY A 354 6.95 -8.43 -25.46
N ALA A 355 6.09 -8.49 -24.45
CA ALA A 355 6.39 -8.05 -23.09
C ALA A 355 7.55 -8.86 -22.49
N ARG A 356 8.19 -8.27 -21.47
CA ARG A 356 9.40 -8.83 -20.85
C ARG A 356 9.22 -8.93 -19.35
N LEU A 357 9.50 -10.10 -18.80
CA LEU A 357 9.43 -10.37 -17.37
C LEU A 357 10.82 -10.58 -16.77
N THR A 358 11.09 -9.94 -15.64
CA THR A 358 12.30 -10.17 -14.84
C THR A 358 11.99 -10.00 -13.34
N PHE A 359 12.92 -10.39 -12.48
CA PHE A 359 12.76 -10.32 -11.03
C PHE A 359 14.11 -10.23 -10.33
N ASP A 360 14.06 -9.83 -9.07
CA ASP A 360 15.21 -9.47 -8.23
C ASP A 360 16.41 -10.42 -8.35
N SER A 361 16.22 -11.70 -8.06
CA SER A 361 17.32 -12.67 -8.00
C SER A 361 18.01 -13.00 -9.33
N VAL A 362 17.47 -12.57 -10.47
CA VAL A 362 18.04 -12.83 -11.82
C VAL A 362 18.33 -11.55 -12.60
N TYR A 363 17.95 -10.39 -12.09
CA TYR A 363 18.03 -9.12 -12.83
C TYR A 363 19.46 -8.77 -13.25
N ASP A 364 20.44 -8.94 -12.35
CA ASP A 364 21.86 -8.64 -12.62
C ASP A 364 22.45 -9.53 -13.74
N ASN A 365 21.87 -10.72 -13.94
CA ASN A 365 22.24 -11.62 -15.02
C ASN A 365 21.57 -11.26 -16.35
N LYS A 366 20.77 -10.19 -16.39
CA LYS A 366 20.04 -9.69 -17.56
C LYS A 366 19.17 -10.76 -18.22
N GLN A 367 18.52 -11.58 -17.40
CA GLN A 367 17.62 -12.62 -17.87
C GLN A 367 16.17 -12.10 -17.90
N TYR A 368 15.49 -12.37 -19.02
CA TYR A 368 14.12 -11.94 -19.28
C TYR A 368 13.32 -13.08 -19.89
N GLY A 369 12.11 -13.31 -19.36
CA GLY A 369 11.06 -14.06 -20.05
C GLY A 369 10.46 -13.15 -21.12
N ILE A 370 10.14 -13.69 -22.28
CA ILE A 370 9.61 -12.93 -23.41
C ILE A 370 8.26 -13.53 -23.74
N VAL A 371 7.22 -12.72 -23.64
CA VAL A 371 5.86 -13.13 -24.00
C VAL A 371 5.81 -13.31 -25.52
N ASP A 372 5.85 -14.55 -25.99
CA ASP A 372 5.80 -14.91 -27.41
C ASP A 372 4.88 -16.10 -27.71
N GLY A 373 4.14 -16.58 -26.71
CA GLY A 373 3.22 -17.70 -26.83
C GLY A 373 3.91 -19.05 -26.65
N THR A 374 5.19 -19.09 -26.26
CA THR A 374 5.98 -20.32 -26.08
C THR A 374 6.86 -20.28 -24.83
N MET A 375 7.11 -21.45 -24.23
CA MET A 375 7.96 -21.56 -23.04
C MET A 375 9.43 -21.79 -23.40
N SER A 376 10.29 -20.82 -23.07
CA SER A 376 11.74 -20.97 -23.15
C SER A 376 12.35 -21.74 -21.97
N ASP A 377 13.64 -22.10 -22.07
CA ASP A 377 14.41 -22.70 -20.97
C ASP A 377 14.51 -21.78 -19.74
N PHE A 378 14.49 -20.47 -19.94
CA PHE A 378 14.49 -19.52 -18.83
C PHE A 378 13.13 -19.47 -18.14
N GLU A 379 12.05 -19.36 -18.90
CA GLU A 379 10.68 -19.33 -18.39
C GLU A 379 10.29 -20.64 -17.71
N THR A 380 10.76 -21.78 -18.21
CA THR A 380 10.58 -23.06 -17.52
C THR A 380 11.28 -23.08 -16.15
N ARG A 381 12.46 -22.44 -16.03
CA ARG A 381 13.18 -22.33 -14.75
C ARG A 381 12.57 -21.32 -13.79
N MET A 382 11.84 -20.33 -14.29
CA MET A 382 11.07 -19.40 -13.45
C MET A 382 10.14 -20.16 -12.50
N ASN A 383 9.47 -21.20 -12.99
CA ASN A 383 8.57 -22.05 -12.19
C ASN A 383 9.25 -22.81 -11.04
N ALA A 384 10.57 -22.95 -11.08
CA ALA A 384 11.38 -23.55 -10.02
C ALA A 384 12.01 -22.52 -9.08
N THR A 385 11.81 -21.23 -9.33
CA THR A 385 12.39 -20.14 -8.52
C THR A 385 11.55 -19.98 -7.25
N ARG A 386 12.13 -20.39 -6.11
CA ARG A 386 11.56 -20.15 -4.78
C ARG A 386 11.78 -18.69 -4.39
N LEU A 387 10.72 -18.00 -3.97
CA LEU A 387 10.75 -16.60 -3.50
C LEU A 387 11.58 -15.69 -4.43
N PRO A 388 10.99 -15.16 -5.53
CA PRO A 388 11.75 -14.49 -6.60
C PRO A 388 12.60 -13.29 -6.12
N GLY A 389 12.29 -12.78 -4.93
CA GLY A 389 13.04 -11.80 -4.16
C GLY A 389 12.09 -10.74 -3.63
N ASP A 390 12.59 -9.51 -3.53
CA ASP A 390 11.81 -8.37 -3.05
C ASP A 390 10.91 -7.76 -4.13
N TRP A 391 11.14 -8.09 -5.41
CA TRP A 391 10.36 -7.50 -6.49
C TRP A 391 10.32 -8.33 -7.78
N LEU A 392 9.30 -8.05 -8.59
CA LEU A 392 9.10 -8.56 -9.94
C LEU A 392 8.70 -7.41 -10.86
N HIS A 393 9.20 -7.42 -12.10
CA HIS A 393 8.96 -6.39 -13.10
C HIS A 393 8.51 -7.00 -14.42
N LEU A 394 7.37 -6.54 -14.93
CA LEU A 394 6.90 -6.78 -16.28
C LEU A 394 6.93 -5.47 -17.05
N ASP A 395 7.77 -5.42 -18.07
CA ASP A 395 7.77 -4.36 -19.09
C ASP A 395 6.88 -4.78 -20.25
N SER A 396 5.73 -4.13 -20.42
CA SER A 396 4.79 -4.49 -21.50
C SER A 396 5.36 -4.23 -22.90
N ASN A 397 6.43 -3.42 -23.01
CA ASN A 397 6.87 -2.77 -24.25
C ASN A 397 5.83 -1.88 -24.95
N GLN A 398 4.69 -1.64 -24.30
CA GLN A 398 3.53 -0.88 -24.78
C GLN A 398 3.38 0.48 -24.04
N GLY A 399 4.39 0.84 -23.25
CA GLY A 399 4.51 2.09 -22.48
C GLY A 399 3.67 2.18 -21.21
N TRP A 400 3.22 1.03 -20.72
CA TRP A 400 2.86 0.84 -19.33
C TRP A 400 3.69 -0.33 -18.78
N GLU A 401 3.91 -0.39 -17.49
CA GLU A 401 4.69 -1.46 -16.87
C GLU A 401 3.98 -1.91 -15.60
N MET A 402 4.30 -3.10 -15.12
CA MET A 402 3.84 -3.61 -13.85
C MET A 402 5.03 -3.92 -12.98
N PHE A 403 5.01 -3.43 -11.74
CA PHE A 403 6.07 -3.66 -10.78
C PHE A 403 5.46 -4.15 -9.47
N PHE A 404 5.73 -5.39 -9.10
CA PHE A 404 5.29 -5.97 -7.84
C PHE A 404 6.40 -5.81 -6.81
N SER A 405 6.10 -5.14 -5.70
CA SER A 405 6.98 -5.06 -4.53
C SER A 405 6.46 -5.96 -3.42
N ASN A 406 7.32 -6.88 -2.99
CA ASN A 406 7.04 -7.90 -1.99
C ASN A 406 7.63 -7.49 -0.64
N HIS A 407 6.76 -7.23 0.33
CA HIS A 407 7.16 -6.92 1.71
C HIS A 407 6.87 -8.07 2.68
N MET A 408 6.70 -9.30 2.19
CA MET A 408 6.55 -10.44 3.09
C MET A 408 7.78 -10.56 4.00
N PRO A 409 7.63 -10.81 5.31
CA PRO A 409 8.73 -10.89 6.27
C PRO A 409 9.53 -12.19 6.14
N VAL A 410 9.17 -13.04 5.17
CA VAL A 410 9.88 -14.27 4.83
C VAL A 410 10.82 -13.95 3.67
N VAL A 411 12.08 -13.71 4.00
CA VAL A 411 13.15 -13.48 3.04
C VAL A 411 14.06 -14.70 2.94
N PRO A 412 14.64 -15.00 1.76
CA PRO A 412 15.59 -16.10 1.62
C PRO A 412 16.71 -16.03 2.66
N ASN A 413 16.90 -17.11 3.42
CA ASN A 413 17.87 -17.20 4.53
C ASN A 413 17.58 -16.32 5.76
N GLY A 414 16.42 -15.66 5.84
CA GLY A 414 15.94 -14.96 7.04
C GLY A 414 15.65 -15.92 8.21
N LEU A 415 15.35 -15.35 9.37
CA LEU A 415 14.99 -16.13 10.56
C LEU A 415 13.63 -16.81 10.34
N PHE A 416 12.62 -16.09 9.84
CA PHE A 416 11.28 -16.61 9.59
C PHE A 416 11.24 -17.66 8.47
N ASP A 417 12.05 -17.50 7.42
CA ASP A 417 12.18 -18.52 6.36
C ASP A 417 12.70 -19.86 6.90
N ALA A 418 13.58 -19.84 7.91
CA ALA A 418 14.04 -21.08 8.54
C ALA A 418 12.89 -21.87 9.18
N PHE A 419 11.86 -21.21 9.69
CA PHE A 419 10.68 -21.89 10.25
C PHE A 419 9.76 -22.46 9.16
N LEU A 420 9.99 -22.08 7.89
CA LEU A 420 9.25 -22.54 6.72
C LEU A 420 9.95 -23.67 5.93
N ASP A 421 11.00 -24.26 6.50
CA ASP A 421 11.68 -25.43 5.93
C ASP A 421 10.67 -26.57 5.68
N GLY A 422 10.44 -26.90 4.41
CA GLY A 422 9.47 -27.92 3.98
C GLY A 422 8.25 -27.36 3.22
N VAL A 423 8.04 -26.04 3.18
CA VAL A 423 7.11 -25.41 2.22
C VAL A 423 7.83 -25.20 0.91
N THR A 424 7.19 -25.49 -0.21
CA THR A 424 7.59 -24.93 -1.50
C THR A 424 6.78 -23.66 -1.75
N MET A 425 7.45 -22.58 -2.15
CA MET A 425 6.83 -21.30 -2.50
C MET A 425 7.53 -20.78 -3.75
N ASN A 426 7.04 -21.20 -4.91
CA ASN A 426 7.66 -20.91 -6.18
C ASN A 426 6.85 -19.88 -6.96
N MET A 427 7.53 -19.13 -7.81
CA MET A 427 6.86 -18.37 -8.84
C MET A 427 6.11 -19.32 -9.79
N PHE A 428 5.00 -18.84 -10.34
CA PHE A 428 4.28 -19.48 -11.43
C PHE A 428 4.33 -18.56 -12.65
N TYR A 429 4.79 -19.08 -13.78
CA TYR A 429 4.83 -18.39 -15.06
C TYR A 429 4.49 -19.38 -16.18
N GLU A 430 3.54 -19.01 -17.03
CA GLU A 430 3.14 -19.79 -18.20
C GLU A 430 2.87 -18.86 -19.38
N ASP A 431 3.60 -19.05 -20.48
CA ASP A 431 3.44 -18.31 -21.73
C ASP A 431 2.96 -19.19 -22.89
N ASP A 432 2.56 -20.45 -22.64
CA ASP A 432 2.08 -21.33 -23.72
C ASP A 432 0.62 -21.03 -24.07
N ALA A 433 0.38 -20.47 -25.26
CA ALA A 433 -0.97 -20.16 -25.76
C ALA A 433 -1.86 -21.39 -25.96
N ASN A 434 -1.30 -22.61 -25.99
CA ASN A 434 -2.06 -23.86 -26.01
C ASN A 434 -2.48 -24.33 -24.61
N SER A 435 -1.87 -23.76 -23.57
CA SER A 435 -2.13 -24.05 -22.17
C SER A 435 -3.37 -23.28 -21.71
N THR A 436 -4.53 -23.62 -22.28
CA THR A 436 -5.80 -22.96 -21.97
C THR A 436 -6.43 -23.53 -20.71
N THR A 437 -7.02 -22.68 -19.88
CA THR A 437 -7.87 -23.10 -18.76
C THR A 437 -9.35 -23.05 -19.13
N LYS A 438 -10.18 -23.78 -18.37
CA LYS A 438 -11.63 -23.85 -18.60
C LYS A 438 -12.35 -22.50 -18.37
N TYR A 439 -11.67 -21.53 -17.76
CA TYR A 439 -12.25 -20.29 -17.23
C TYR A 439 -11.59 -19.02 -17.76
N GLU A 440 -10.71 -19.14 -18.75
CA GLU A 440 -10.25 -18.01 -19.56
C GLU A 440 -11.45 -17.35 -20.24
N HIS A 441 -11.52 -16.02 -20.19
CA HIS A 441 -12.50 -15.28 -20.98
C HIS A 441 -12.04 -15.22 -22.44
N ASP A 442 -10.73 -15.02 -22.62
CA ASP A 442 -10.03 -15.03 -23.90
C ASP A 442 -9.09 -16.26 -24.01
N PRO A 443 -9.51 -17.38 -24.65
CA PRO A 443 -8.71 -18.61 -24.70
C PRO A 443 -7.33 -18.41 -25.33
N GLY A 444 -6.29 -18.87 -24.63
CA GLY A 444 -4.89 -18.72 -25.05
C GLY A 444 -4.27 -17.39 -24.67
N ALA A 445 -4.91 -16.63 -23.77
CA ALA A 445 -4.35 -15.44 -23.14
C ALA A 445 -3.03 -15.77 -22.42
N THR A 446 -2.03 -14.92 -22.66
CA THR A 446 -0.67 -15.07 -22.15
C THR A 446 -0.05 -13.71 -21.81
N PRO A 447 0.91 -13.66 -20.87
CA PRO A 447 1.33 -14.75 -19.99
C PRO A 447 0.38 -14.90 -18.79
N ARG A 448 0.48 -16.04 -18.11
CA ARG A 448 -0.09 -16.25 -16.78
C ARG A 448 1.01 -16.17 -15.74
N LEU A 449 0.82 -15.36 -14.71
CA LEU A 449 1.84 -15.06 -13.70
C LEU A 449 1.27 -15.12 -12.28
N GLY A 450 2.02 -15.71 -11.36
CA GLY A 450 1.71 -15.63 -9.94
C GLY A 450 2.61 -16.48 -9.08
N PHE A 451 2.03 -17.21 -8.13
CA PHE A 451 2.77 -18.07 -7.23
C PHE A 451 2.05 -19.40 -7.00
N GLN A 452 2.85 -20.42 -6.74
CA GLN A 452 2.40 -21.73 -6.31
C GLN A 452 3.08 -22.09 -5.00
N SER A 453 2.32 -22.62 -4.07
CA SER A 453 2.83 -23.12 -2.81
C SER A 453 2.29 -24.50 -2.49
N GLU A 454 3.14 -25.36 -1.93
CA GLU A 454 2.75 -26.68 -1.46
C GLU A 454 3.32 -26.96 -0.06
N GLY A 455 2.46 -27.56 0.76
CA GLY A 455 2.81 -28.05 2.09
C GLY A 455 2.62 -27.03 3.20
N ILE A 456 2.65 -27.53 4.43
CA ILE A 456 2.84 -26.74 5.65
C ILE A 456 3.88 -27.52 6.46
N PRO A 457 4.95 -26.90 6.98
CA PRO A 457 5.96 -27.61 7.75
C PRO A 457 5.42 -28.08 9.08
N ASP A 458 5.91 -29.22 9.55
CA ASP A 458 5.61 -29.72 10.89
C ASP A 458 5.94 -28.68 11.96
N THR A 459 7.04 -27.93 11.80
CA THR A 459 7.41 -26.84 12.70
C THR A 459 6.32 -25.78 12.81
N VAL A 460 5.71 -25.36 11.69
CA VAL A 460 4.61 -24.38 11.70
C VAL A 460 3.37 -24.98 12.37
N ILE A 461 3.03 -26.23 12.06
CA ILE A 461 1.90 -26.94 12.69
C ILE A 461 2.10 -27.01 14.21
N ASP A 462 3.31 -27.36 14.65
CA ASP A 462 3.70 -27.48 16.05
C ASP A 462 3.66 -26.13 16.76
N LEU A 463 4.23 -25.07 16.16
CA LEU A 463 4.18 -23.71 16.69
C LEU A 463 2.73 -23.26 16.87
N MET A 464 1.89 -23.41 15.84
CA MET A 464 0.48 -23.02 15.90
C MET A 464 -0.31 -23.82 16.93
N GLY A 465 0.01 -25.11 17.10
CA GLY A 465 -0.54 -25.97 18.13
C GLY A 465 -0.06 -25.62 19.55
N ALA A 466 1.09 -24.95 19.66
CA ALA A 466 1.72 -24.52 20.90
C ALA A 466 1.41 -23.07 21.31
N ILE A 467 0.80 -22.27 20.43
CA ILE A 467 0.37 -20.89 20.78
C ILE A 467 -0.55 -20.93 22.01
N PRO A 468 -0.27 -20.14 23.06
CA PRO A 468 -1.11 -20.02 24.24
C PRO A 468 -2.59 -19.79 23.90
N LYS A 469 -3.49 -20.48 24.59
CA LYS A 469 -4.94 -20.29 24.40
C LYS A 469 -5.38 -18.96 25.03
N LEU A 470 -5.48 -17.92 24.24
CA LEU A 470 -6.11 -16.66 24.63
C LEU A 470 -7.44 -16.45 23.91
N ASP A 471 -8.33 -15.67 24.53
CA ASP A 471 -9.52 -15.17 23.87
C ASP A 471 -9.18 -13.94 23.03
N PHE A 472 -8.52 -14.18 21.88
CA PHE A 472 -8.16 -13.14 20.93
C PHE A 472 -9.38 -12.43 20.32
N GLN A 473 -10.61 -12.93 20.53
CA GLN A 473 -11.83 -12.26 20.03
C GLN A 473 -12.16 -10.98 20.78
N ASN A 474 -11.61 -10.79 21.99
CA ASN A 474 -11.80 -9.59 22.81
C ASN A 474 -10.54 -8.72 22.88
N MET A 475 -9.52 -9.02 22.06
CA MET A 475 -8.28 -8.26 22.01
C MET A 475 -8.33 -7.36 20.78
N ASP A 476 -8.37 -6.07 21.06
CA ASP A 476 -8.56 -5.02 20.08
C ASP A 476 -7.23 -4.52 19.52
N SER A 477 -6.07 -5.02 19.99
CA SER A 477 -4.75 -4.66 19.46
C SER A 477 -3.68 -5.72 19.70
N LEU A 478 -2.57 -5.63 18.95
CA LEU A 478 -1.38 -6.45 19.18
C LEU A 478 -0.76 -6.18 20.55
N GLY A 479 -0.76 -4.93 21.00
CA GLY A 479 -0.26 -4.54 22.33
C GLY A 479 -1.06 -5.19 23.47
N GLU A 480 -2.38 -5.28 23.34
CA GLU A 480 -3.22 -6.04 24.28
C GLU A 480 -2.91 -7.53 24.26
N ALA A 481 -2.66 -8.10 23.07
CA ALA A 481 -2.23 -9.48 22.94
C ALA A 481 -0.88 -9.73 23.64
N ILE A 482 0.10 -8.82 23.49
CA ILE A 482 1.39 -8.89 24.21
C ILE A 482 1.18 -8.91 25.73
N VAL A 483 0.35 -8.00 26.26
CA VAL A 483 0.05 -7.94 27.70
C VAL A 483 -0.61 -9.22 28.19
N ALA A 484 -1.60 -9.73 27.45
CA ALA A 484 -2.31 -10.96 27.82
C ALA A 484 -1.42 -12.20 27.73
N LEU A 485 -0.57 -12.29 26.70
CA LEU A 485 0.41 -13.35 26.52
C LEU A 485 1.44 -13.34 27.65
N ALA A 486 2.01 -12.19 27.99
CA ALA A 486 2.95 -12.06 29.10
C ALA A 486 2.33 -12.47 30.44
N ALA A 487 1.04 -12.20 30.66
CA ALA A 487 0.34 -12.64 31.87
C ALA A 487 0.14 -14.17 31.90
N ALA A 488 -0.08 -14.80 30.75
CA ALA A 488 -0.27 -16.25 30.63
C ALA A 488 1.01 -17.08 30.92
N GLU A 489 2.19 -16.47 30.85
CA GLU A 489 3.47 -17.13 31.18
C GLU A 489 3.50 -17.68 32.61
N GLN A 490 2.75 -17.07 33.54
CA GLN A 490 2.70 -17.53 34.94
C GLN A 490 2.24 -19.00 35.09
N ASP A 491 1.56 -19.54 34.06
CA ASP A 491 1.05 -20.91 34.02
C ASP A 491 1.88 -21.85 33.12
N GLY A 492 3.08 -21.45 32.66
CA GLY A 492 3.91 -22.25 31.74
C GLY A 492 3.33 -22.35 30.32
N ALA A 493 2.49 -21.38 29.93
CA ALA A 493 1.74 -21.43 28.68
C ALA A 493 2.62 -21.49 27.41
N PHE A 494 3.87 -21.03 27.49
CA PHE A 494 4.82 -21.04 26.40
C PHE A 494 5.75 -22.25 26.34
N GLU A 495 5.74 -23.18 27.32
CA GLU A 495 6.74 -24.27 27.39
C GLU A 495 6.87 -25.03 26.07
N LYS A 496 5.75 -25.47 25.49
CA LYS A 496 5.74 -26.17 24.21
C LYS A 496 6.18 -25.28 23.03
N TYR A 497 5.84 -23.99 23.08
CA TYR A 497 6.21 -23.05 22.02
C TYR A 497 7.72 -22.80 22.04
N ASP A 498 8.27 -22.55 23.23
CA ASP A 498 9.71 -22.40 23.47
C ASP A 498 10.48 -23.66 23.06
N GLU A 499 9.98 -24.86 23.36
CA GLU A 499 10.62 -26.12 22.94
C GLU A 499 10.77 -26.21 21.40
N VAL A 500 9.70 -25.90 20.67
CA VAL A 500 9.69 -25.95 19.19
C VAL A 500 10.65 -24.89 18.62
N VAL A 501 10.60 -23.66 19.12
CA VAL A 501 11.49 -22.58 18.67
C VAL A 501 12.95 -22.90 18.99
N ASN A 502 13.25 -23.30 20.23
CA ASN A 502 14.62 -23.59 20.66
C ASN A 502 15.24 -24.75 19.89
N LYS A 503 14.47 -25.77 19.53
CA LYS A 503 14.95 -26.84 18.64
C LYS A 503 15.43 -26.27 17.30
N LYS A 504 14.64 -25.37 16.70
CA LYS A 504 15.02 -24.77 15.42
C LYS A 504 16.21 -23.81 15.56
N LEU A 505 16.26 -23.03 16.62
CA LEU A 505 17.40 -22.15 16.91
C LEU A 505 18.69 -22.94 17.18
N ALA A 506 18.61 -24.13 17.79
CA ALA A 506 19.76 -25.01 17.97
C ALA A 506 20.32 -25.53 16.62
N GLU A 507 19.45 -25.84 15.66
CA GLU A 507 19.85 -26.19 14.28
C GLU A 507 20.57 -25.00 13.62
N LEU A 508 19.97 -23.80 13.67
CA LEU A 508 20.57 -22.58 13.11
C LEU A 508 21.93 -22.23 13.72
N LYS A 509 22.09 -22.45 15.03
CA LYS A 509 23.34 -22.27 15.76
C LYS A 509 24.39 -23.31 15.35
N ALA A 510 23.99 -24.58 15.22
CA ALA A 510 24.88 -25.66 14.80
C ALA A 510 25.39 -25.45 13.35
N ASP A 511 24.55 -24.90 12.49
CA ASP A 511 24.88 -24.54 11.11
C ASP A 511 25.67 -23.22 11.00
N GLY A 512 25.91 -22.54 12.12
CA GLY A 512 26.66 -21.29 12.19
C GLY A 512 25.92 -20.06 11.64
N ARG A 513 24.61 -20.16 11.40
CA ARG A 513 23.78 -19.04 10.91
C ARG A 513 23.55 -17.98 11.97
N ILE A 514 23.34 -18.38 13.23
CA ILE A 514 23.12 -17.47 14.37
C ILE A 514 24.01 -17.90 15.54
N GLY A 515 25.07 -17.12 15.80
CA GLY A 515 26.10 -17.48 16.79
C GLY A 515 25.92 -16.85 18.18
N THR A 516 25.20 -15.72 18.27
CA THR A 516 25.03 -14.94 19.51
C THR A 516 23.58 -14.52 19.70
N VAL A 517 23.21 -14.17 20.93
CA VAL A 517 21.87 -13.69 21.26
C VAL A 517 21.60 -12.32 20.63
N ASP A 518 22.60 -11.43 20.55
CA ASP A 518 22.47 -10.18 19.78
C ASP A 518 22.16 -10.46 18.31
N ALA A 519 22.88 -11.40 17.67
CA ALA A 519 22.61 -11.76 16.27
C ALA A 519 21.20 -12.38 16.08
N LEU A 520 20.67 -13.08 17.08
CA LEU A 520 19.28 -13.56 17.08
C LEU A 520 18.29 -12.38 17.14
N ALA A 521 18.54 -11.42 18.04
CA ALA A 521 17.69 -10.24 18.20
C ALA A 521 17.69 -9.39 16.92
N ASP A 522 18.85 -9.15 16.33
CA ASP A 522 19.01 -8.43 15.06
C ASP A 522 18.31 -9.15 13.90
N ALA A 523 18.45 -10.48 13.80
CA ALA A 523 17.78 -11.26 12.77
C ALA A 523 16.25 -11.23 12.91
N PHE A 524 15.75 -11.30 14.16
CA PHE A 524 14.31 -11.15 14.42
C PHE A 524 13.82 -9.76 14.03
N ILE A 525 14.55 -8.70 14.38
CA ILE A 525 14.20 -7.32 14.02
C ILE A 525 14.24 -7.12 12.52
N ALA A 526 15.23 -7.68 11.80
CA ALA A 526 15.32 -7.57 10.35
C ALA A 526 14.08 -8.14 9.64
N ASP A 527 13.56 -9.28 10.09
CA ASP A 527 12.33 -9.86 9.54
C ASP A 527 11.08 -9.08 10.03
N LEU A 528 11.09 -8.63 11.29
CA LEU A 528 10.04 -7.77 11.88
C LEU A 528 9.96 -6.39 11.19
N ASP A 529 11.06 -5.93 10.61
CA ASP A 529 11.18 -4.61 9.99
C ASP A 529 10.42 -4.51 8.66
N ARG A 530 10.08 -5.67 8.09
CA ARG A 530 9.26 -5.79 6.88
C ARG A 530 7.76 -5.68 7.15
N MET A 531 7.37 -5.64 8.42
CA MET A 531 5.98 -5.48 8.88
C MET A 531 5.71 -4.05 9.35
N ASN A 532 4.61 -3.44 8.90
CA ASN A 532 4.29 -2.03 9.15
C ASN A 532 3.46 -1.84 10.43
N PHE A 533 4.09 -1.97 11.60
CA PHE A 533 3.42 -1.75 12.90
C PHE A 533 3.18 -0.25 13.15
N SER A 534 2.11 0.07 13.88
CA SER A 534 1.79 1.44 14.27
C SER A 534 1.52 1.59 15.77
N GLY A 535 1.46 2.84 16.23
CA GLY A 535 1.13 3.24 17.60
C GLY A 535 2.31 3.38 18.57
N ILE A 536 3.50 2.90 18.18
CA ILE A 536 4.78 3.13 18.85
C ILE A 536 5.83 3.48 17.77
N PRO A 537 6.67 4.51 17.95
CA PRO A 537 7.75 4.81 17.01
C PRO A 537 8.65 3.59 16.76
N ARG A 538 8.98 3.35 15.48
CA ARG A 538 9.68 2.14 15.03
C ARG A 538 11.01 1.89 15.75
N ASP A 539 11.89 2.88 15.78
CA ASP A 539 13.20 2.77 16.43
C ASP A 539 13.07 2.41 17.91
N THR A 540 12.10 3.03 18.58
CA THR A 540 11.81 2.76 19.99
C THR A 540 11.29 1.34 20.20
N PHE A 541 10.38 0.87 19.34
CA PHE A 541 9.88 -0.50 19.40
C PHE A 541 11.00 -1.53 19.16
N ASN A 542 11.85 -1.30 18.16
CA ASN A 542 12.97 -2.18 17.85
C ASN A 542 13.98 -2.24 19.00
N GLN A 543 14.29 -1.11 19.65
CA GLN A 543 15.15 -1.08 20.84
C GLN A 543 14.56 -1.89 22.01
N ILE A 544 13.23 -1.77 22.24
CA ILE A 544 12.54 -2.54 23.28
C ILE A 544 12.60 -4.05 22.99
N VAL A 545 12.33 -4.45 21.75
CA VAL A 545 12.40 -5.87 21.32
C VAL A 545 13.81 -6.41 21.47
N HIS A 546 14.82 -5.70 20.94
CA HIS A 546 16.22 -6.11 21.02
C HIS A 546 16.66 -6.34 22.47
N GLN A 547 16.46 -5.32 23.31
CA GLN A 547 16.89 -5.38 24.70
C GLN A 547 16.13 -6.46 25.49
N ALA A 548 14.84 -6.68 25.20
CA ALA A 548 14.08 -7.73 25.84
C ALA A 548 14.61 -9.13 25.51
N ILE A 549 14.98 -9.39 24.25
CA ILE A 549 15.58 -10.67 23.85
C ILE A 549 16.92 -10.85 24.55
N VAL A 550 17.81 -9.87 24.50
CA VAL A 550 19.15 -9.92 25.10
C VAL A 550 19.10 -10.09 26.63
N ASP A 551 18.21 -9.38 27.32
CA ASP A 551 18.10 -9.43 28.79
C ASP A 551 17.62 -10.78 29.32
N THR A 552 16.85 -11.53 28.52
CA THR A 552 16.10 -12.70 28.99
C THR A 552 16.54 -14.03 28.38
N THR A 553 17.37 -13.98 27.33
CA THR A 553 17.82 -15.16 26.57
C THR A 553 19.28 -15.47 26.91
N PRO A 554 19.57 -16.51 27.72
CA PRO A 554 20.94 -16.83 28.15
C PRO A 554 21.81 -17.43 27.02
N ALA A 555 21.20 -18.06 26.03
CA ALA A 555 21.85 -18.61 24.84
C ALA A 555 20.86 -18.65 23.67
N VAL A 556 21.38 -18.65 22.43
CA VAL A 556 20.58 -18.62 21.19
C VAL A 556 19.45 -19.67 21.16
N ASP A 557 19.70 -20.85 21.71
CA ASP A 557 18.83 -22.02 21.76
C ASP A 557 18.08 -22.15 23.10
N GLN A 558 17.94 -21.05 23.85
CA GLN A 558 17.27 -21.00 25.17
C GLN A 558 16.37 -19.76 25.30
N ILE A 559 15.62 -19.42 24.25
CA ILE A 559 14.64 -18.32 24.30
C ILE A 559 13.43 -18.71 25.16
N HIS A 560 12.92 -17.73 25.90
CA HIS A 560 11.71 -17.84 26.71
C HIS A 560 10.73 -16.72 26.33
N HIS A 561 9.77 -17.00 25.44
CA HIS A 561 8.94 -15.95 24.86
C HIS A 561 8.13 -15.19 25.91
N GLY A 562 7.58 -15.88 26.91
CA GLY A 562 6.85 -15.24 28.01
C GLY A 562 7.71 -14.22 28.78
N LYS A 563 8.99 -14.55 29.03
CA LYS A 563 9.94 -13.63 29.67
C LYS A 563 10.31 -12.45 28.78
N VAL A 564 10.52 -12.68 27.49
CA VAL A 564 10.77 -11.62 26.50
C VAL A 564 9.60 -10.64 26.51
N LEU A 565 8.34 -11.12 26.39
CA LEU A 565 7.16 -10.28 26.40
C LEU A 565 7.00 -9.50 27.72
N ALA A 566 7.20 -10.14 28.87
CA ALA A 566 7.16 -9.48 30.17
C ALA A 566 8.25 -8.39 30.29
N ARG A 567 9.43 -8.63 29.73
CA ARG A 567 10.52 -7.66 29.70
C ARG A 567 10.23 -6.50 28.77
N MET A 568 9.62 -6.74 27.61
CA MET A 568 9.15 -5.67 26.71
C MET A 568 8.19 -4.73 27.42
N ILE A 569 7.22 -5.26 28.18
CA ILE A 569 6.27 -4.45 28.96
C ILE A 569 7.00 -3.59 30.00
N THR A 570 7.98 -4.17 30.70
CA THR A 570 8.78 -3.45 31.71
C THR A 570 9.58 -2.32 31.06
N LEU A 571 10.30 -2.61 29.97
CA LEU A 571 11.10 -1.63 29.23
C LEU A 571 10.25 -0.50 28.65
N ALA A 572 9.06 -0.82 28.10
CA ALA A 572 8.12 0.19 27.63
C ALA A 572 7.65 1.09 28.77
N SER A 573 7.25 0.50 29.91
CA SER A 573 6.82 1.25 31.09
C SER A 573 7.92 2.14 31.66
N ASP A 574 9.16 1.66 31.72
CA ASP A 574 10.32 2.43 32.19
C ASP A 574 10.58 3.67 31.32
N GLN A 575 10.20 3.62 30.04
CA GLN A 575 10.27 4.72 29.07
C GLN A 575 8.99 5.56 29.00
N GLY A 576 7.97 5.27 29.82
CA GLY A 576 6.67 5.96 29.80
C GLY A 576 5.80 5.64 28.59
N ILE A 577 6.04 4.50 27.93
CA ILE A 577 5.31 4.04 26.74
C ILE A 577 4.25 3.03 27.14
N ASP A 578 3.00 3.25 26.74
CA ASP A 578 1.96 2.23 26.85
C ASP A 578 2.04 1.27 25.67
N ILE A 579 2.55 0.06 25.92
CA ILE A 579 2.70 -0.98 24.89
C ILE A 579 1.37 -1.41 24.28
N ARG A 580 0.23 -1.16 24.95
CA ARG A 580 -1.12 -1.40 24.41
C ARG A 580 -1.44 -0.54 23.19
N ARG A 581 -0.63 0.49 22.93
CA ARG A 581 -0.73 1.30 21.71
C ARG A 581 -0.22 0.57 20.47
N LEU A 582 0.57 -0.49 20.60
CA LEU A 582 1.04 -1.26 19.44
C LEU A 582 -0.13 -1.90 18.70
N ARG A 583 -0.22 -1.68 17.39
CA ARG A 583 -1.28 -2.23 16.52
C ARG A 583 -0.76 -3.35 15.61
N TYR A 584 -1.69 -4.07 15.00
CA TYR A 584 -1.36 -5.10 14.01
C TYR A 584 -0.59 -4.49 12.85
N ALA A 585 0.49 -5.16 12.46
CA ALA A 585 1.19 -4.80 11.24
C ALA A 585 0.38 -5.15 10.00
N THR A 586 0.51 -4.32 8.97
CA THR A 586 0.24 -4.73 7.59
C THR A 586 1.51 -5.26 6.95
N MET A 587 1.35 -6.21 6.03
CA MET A 587 2.32 -6.41 4.97
C MET A 587 1.70 -5.82 3.72
N ASP A 588 2.23 -4.69 3.27
CA ASP A 588 1.72 -4.01 2.09
C ASP A 588 2.41 -4.58 0.87
N ASN A 589 1.79 -5.60 0.28
CA ASN A 589 2.15 -6.03 -1.05
C ASN A 589 1.53 -5.03 -2.02
N THR A 590 2.39 -4.34 -2.77
CA THR A 590 1.97 -3.27 -3.67
C THR A 590 2.27 -3.67 -5.09
N LEU A 591 1.22 -3.62 -5.91
CA LEU A 591 1.32 -3.73 -7.36
C LEU A 591 1.27 -2.34 -7.95
N TRP A 592 2.38 -1.89 -8.52
CA TRP A 592 2.53 -0.60 -9.17
C TRP A 592 2.32 -0.75 -10.68
N PHE A 593 1.75 0.28 -11.30
CA PHE A 593 1.46 0.36 -12.73
C PHE A 593 2.12 1.60 -13.37
N PRO A 594 3.44 1.80 -13.25
CA PRO A 594 4.09 2.97 -13.81
C PRO A 594 3.99 2.98 -15.34
N ALA A 595 4.06 4.17 -15.95
CA ALA A 595 4.25 4.25 -17.40
C ALA A 595 5.62 3.68 -17.81
N TRP A 596 6.62 3.83 -16.93
CA TRP A 596 7.88 3.08 -16.93
C TRP A 596 8.66 3.26 -15.63
N VAL A 597 9.60 2.36 -15.35
CA VAL A 597 10.46 2.39 -14.14
C VAL A 597 11.52 3.50 -14.09
N GLY A 598 11.69 4.29 -15.15
CA GLY A 598 12.68 5.39 -15.21
C GLY A 598 14.06 4.97 -15.75
N GLU A 599 14.95 5.96 -15.95
CA GLU A 599 16.27 5.77 -16.61
C GLU A 599 17.17 4.77 -15.86
N GLY A 600 17.00 4.64 -14.54
CA GLY A 600 17.74 3.70 -13.69
C GLY A 600 17.20 2.26 -13.73
N GLY A 601 16.11 1.99 -14.44
CA GLY A 601 15.51 0.67 -14.57
C GLY A 601 14.84 0.14 -13.30
N ALA A 602 14.43 -1.12 -13.34
CA ALA A 602 13.69 -1.80 -12.27
C ALA A 602 14.43 -1.79 -10.92
N SER A 603 15.75 -1.94 -10.92
CA SER A 603 16.57 -1.87 -9.69
C SER A 603 16.55 -0.49 -9.03
N ASP A 604 16.55 0.59 -9.81
CA ASP A 604 16.49 1.96 -9.26
C ASP A 604 15.07 2.27 -8.76
N PHE A 605 14.04 1.74 -9.43
CA PHE A 605 12.66 1.81 -8.96
C PHE A 605 12.49 1.09 -7.63
N GLN A 606 12.99 -0.15 -7.49
CA GLN A 606 12.99 -0.86 -6.21
C GLN A 606 13.71 -0.07 -5.13
N TRP A 607 14.90 0.46 -5.44
CA TRP A 607 15.66 1.26 -4.49
C TRP A 607 14.84 2.44 -3.97
N GLN A 608 14.06 3.10 -4.84
CA GLN A 608 13.16 4.18 -4.43
C GLN A 608 11.98 3.68 -3.58
N VAL A 609 11.42 2.49 -3.86
CA VAL A 609 10.39 1.86 -3.01
C VAL A 609 10.93 1.62 -1.60
N SER A 610 12.16 1.10 -1.47
CA SER A 610 12.81 0.86 -0.17
C SER A 610 13.35 2.14 0.50
N HIS A 611 13.41 3.27 -0.21
CA HIS A 611 13.84 4.58 0.29
C HIS A 611 12.79 5.64 -0.04
N ALA A 612 11.54 5.31 0.28
CA ALA A 612 10.40 6.13 -0.07
C ALA A 612 10.46 7.52 0.59
N PRO A 613 9.82 8.54 -0.01
CA PRO A 613 9.74 9.87 0.59
C PRO A 613 9.19 9.85 2.02
N THR A 614 9.71 10.73 2.86
CA THR A 614 9.32 10.86 4.27
C THR A 614 8.68 12.22 4.53
N ALA A 615 7.74 12.28 5.46
CA ALA A 615 7.16 13.53 5.94
C ALA A 615 7.66 13.85 7.37
N THR A 616 8.01 15.10 7.61
CA THR A 616 8.49 15.59 8.92
C THR A 616 7.70 16.83 9.33
N PRO A 617 6.87 16.74 10.38
CA PRO A 617 6.24 17.90 11.00
C PRO A 617 7.32 18.83 11.59
N LEU A 618 7.27 20.12 11.25
CA LEU A 618 8.26 21.13 11.65
C LEU A 618 7.77 22.04 12.79
N GLY A 619 6.52 21.94 13.16
CA GLY A 619 5.81 22.76 14.14
C GLY A 619 4.88 23.81 13.51
N PRO A 620 4.23 24.61 14.38
CA PRO A 620 3.31 25.64 13.95
C PRO A 620 4.02 26.78 13.22
N VAL A 621 3.35 27.32 12.20
CA VAL A 621 3.82 28.48 11.44
C VAL A 621 3.27 29.76 12.06
N ALA A 622 4.16 30.70 12.38
CA ALA A 622 3.74 32.02 12.84
C ALA A 622 3.17 32.84 11.68
N VAL A 623 1.84 32.85 11.54
CA VAL A 623 1.14 33.78 10.63
C VAL A 623 0.80 35.05 11.43
N PRO A 624 1.25 36.25 11.01
CA PRO A 624 0.81 37.49 11.64
C PRO A 624 -0.72 37.58 11.54
N ALA A 625 -1.40 37.83 12.66
CA ALA A 625 -2.85 37.96 12.69
C ALA A 625 -3.32 38.91 11.57
N SER A 626 -4.18 38.41 10.68
CA SER A 626 -4.79 39.25 9.66
C SER A 626 -5.53 40.39 10.38
N LYS A 627 -5.26 41.64 9.96
CA LYS A 627 -6.07 42.77 10.43
C LYS A 627 -7.53 42.44 10.06
N PRO A 628 -8.48 42.52 11.01
CA PRO A 628 -9.88 42.24 10.71
C PRO A 628 -10.32 43.14 9.55
N ALA A 629 -10.87 42.52 8.51
CA ALA A 629 -11.47 43.22 7.39
C ALA A 629 -12.71 43.97 7.90
N HIS A 630 -12.52 45.25 8.15
CA HIS A 630 -13.50 46.24 8.62
C HIS A 630 -14.15 45.97 9.98
N PRO A 631 -14.21 46.98 10.89
CA PRO A 631 -15.14 46.90 12.01
C PRO A 631 -16.57 46.86 11.47
N PRO A 632 -17.52 46.17 12.14
CA PRO A 632 -18.91 46.19 11.75
C PRO A 632 -19.37 47.65 11.66
N GLU A 633 -19.93 48.00 10.51
CA GLU A 633 -20.51 49.31 10.26
C GLU A 633 -21.53 49.58 11.37
N ALA A 634 -21.29 50.65 12.14
CA ALA A 634 -22.16 51.02 13.23
C ALA A 634 -23.58 51.23 12.69
N ALA A 635 -24.54 50.50 13.28
CA ALA A 635 -25.95 50.66 12.97
C ALA A 635 -26.34 52.14 12.99
N PRO A 636 -27.11 52.64 12.01
CA PRO A 636 -27.52 54.03 11.99
C PRO A 636 -28.35 54.34 13.24
N ALA A 637 -27.92 55.37 13.97
CA ALA A 637 -28.60 55.85 15.16
C ALA A 637 -30.07 56.13 14.85
N ALA A 638 -30.96 55.47 15.60
CA ALA A 638 -32.38 55.78 15.60
C ALA A 638 -32.58 57.26 15.97
N THR A 639 -33.10 58.04 15.02
CA THR A 639 -33.55 59.40 15.23
C THR A 639 -34.61 59.45 16.32
N ALA A 640 -34.28 60.08 17.45
CA ALA A 640 -35.23 60.45 18.49
C ALA A 640 -36.19 61.54 17.95
N PRO A 641 -37.51 61.47 18.25
CA PRO A 641 -38.45 62.49 17.84
C PRO A 641 -38.25 63.78 18.67
N ALA A 642 -38.36 64.91 17.99
CA ALA A 642 -38.21 66.25 18.54
C ALA A 642 -39.20 66.53 19.68
N ALA A 643 -38.67 66.80 20.86
CA ALA A 643 -39.43 67.38 21.97
C ALA A 643 -39.60 68.88 21.75
N THR A 644 -40.85 69.29 21.58
CA THR A 644 -41.32 70.67 21.56
C THR A 644 -41.07 71.35 22.90
N SER A 645 -40.53 72.57 22.86
CA SER A 645 -40.37 73.44 24.03
C SER A 645 -41.71 74.08 24.43
N PRO A 646 -42.08 74.11 25.72
CA PRO A 646 -43.29 74.81 26.17
C PRO A 646 -42.97 76.23 26.65
N SER A 647 -43.60 77.24 26.04
CA SER A 647 -43.79 78.55 26.65
C SER A 647 -45.13 78.57 27.39
N GLY A 648 -45.10 78.93 28.67
CA GLY A 648 -46.17 78.71 29.63
C GLY A 648 -47.43 79.57 29.49
N SER A 649 -48.50 79.15 30.17
CA SER A 649 -49.20 79.91 31.21
C SER A 649 -50.66 79.44 31.39
N SER A 650 -51.03 79.31 32.67
CA SER A 650 -52.35 79.46 33.31
C SER A 650 -53.49 78.44 33.05
N ALA A 651 -53.74 77.66 34.11
CA ALA A 651 -54.99 77.56 34.89
C ALA A 651 -56.30 77.18 34.19
N THR A 652 -56.91 76.04 34.55
CA THR A 652 -58.06 75.91 35.50
C THR A 652 -58.58 74.46 35.55
N ALA A 653 -59.10 74.08 36.73
CA ALA A 653 -59.67 72.79 37.15
C ALA A 653 -61.11 72.58 36.58
N PRO A 654 -61.84 71.45 36.81
CA PRO A 654 -61.79 70.45 37.89
C PRO A 654 -61.31 69.05 37.51
#